data_AF-C6VT96-F1
#
_entry.id   AF-C6VT96-F1
#
_cell.length_a   1.000
_cell.length_b   1.000
_cell.length_c   1.000
_cell.angle_alpha   90.00
_cell.angle_beta   90.00
_cell.angle_gamma   90.00
#
_symmetry.space_group_name_H-M   'P 1'
#
loop_
_entity.id
_entity.type
_entity.pdbx_description
1 polymer ?
#
loop_
_entity_poly.entity_id
_entity_poly.type
_entity_poly.pdbx_seq_one_letter_code
_entity_poly.pdbx_strand_id
1 'polypeptide(L)'
;MLTDAANSGTLRHYLLQHGLTKKEIERDLPTSQLDKPFRQAERILFYEGTTSGIANCQLNINREFKPSRSGDRRPWKEREKVIRSEFLQFLFSPQWSKRLLHGQTLKIVGANIRSTAEDMWEMNSWKQPGSRMNPSQRPNAYSLDLRYSEIPVEVLFQDCSFASGINVKNSSTKTIKFLDCQIGFTRNKGLQYQDDANAGKVSFNGIGLNMNGSLVFQRRSVRGQGFVSKSSETGERKGPEDLSGDVVLSESRITGELRFKGEGDQDSRIHVDGRINLEKANIGGITFESVVSGGLAGQFLKCRSIDCITAIFKKEFNLDFAMVAERVSSWLISSDYTIRMNKFNAGISMRGIEAVTISLMQMDTTFINLVGARISSFCSFAGSHVLSGNPADNGVTLRDAIIKGDLMLSSGFQTDGLVDLRSIVVENLVFAGGTFIHSNAFDDYGSEREIISAQDAVVNGSVFFNFRSFKKDSLAQQEGEEQNRHFGDVDLRFNRRPSVEESGNAILQSNDLTSSQSQFQKQLNRLMVGDINTNYQLEEKKYSADVCNGPFSQFFWLTFFDEFGDKQQWRALSNQALIGMVEARQILAKIERKITFFRRVIVNSKQQGSRSQHFKARLYTLFALRREIKRKHRRKHPLGVTLVAGKVNFERAIVKRNFICNGSFFYACLPAQSTSAKGAQTFGKRVFSGFPYVRDWLDSQTWKSDLVTDQKKLPTAISLRRTRVSGDLYLNEGDDLEAIPFRVFGRVDLHSSEVGQFFVNPVRGMHEQTEWKIVGMKYNYIYSYSSRAIKDHEKVLDQCLWFKDYTEESNYRQPYEQFAKTLLHSGEDSRARRVLLRTKTRGVGELGLMFILKSFAFLGLPAYRALVSLFGLWLLGVIIFDYAFNSGQFCAPCSSLQFDAKFLSAENMLPPLLSRMTRDVCRLEVNAASGVRFFYLIQPLIGTILSTMFLLGIGRIIRRS
;
A
#
# COMPACT_ATOMS: atom_id res chain seq x y z
N MET A 1 -51.90 -11.71 -40.71
CA MET A 1 -51.22 -10.48 -41.18
C MET A 1 -50.20 -10.75 -42.30
N LEU A 2 -49.23 -11.66 -42.16
CA LEU A 2 -48.23 -11.94 -43.21
C LEU A 2 -48.81 -12.47 -44.55
N THR A 3 -50.03 -13.01 -44.56
CA THR A 3 -50.69 -13.53 -45.77
C THR A 3 -51.20 -12.45 -46.72
N ASP A 4 -51.69 -11.31 -46.20
CA ASP A 4 -52.18 -10.20 -47.05
C ASP A 4 -51.03 -9.27 -47.49
N ALA A 5 -49.94 -9.21 -46.71
CA ALA A 5 -48.71 -8.50 -47.06
C ALA A 5 -47.92 -9.10 -48.23
N ALA A 6 -48.33 -10.27 -48.74
CA ALA A 6 -47.62 -11.01 -49.78
C ALA A 6 -47.71 -10.34 -51.16
N ASN A 7 -48.75 -9.54 -51.42
CA ASN A 7 -49.05 -9.05 -52.78
C ASN A 7 -48.61 -7.61 -53.06
N SER A 8 -48.05 -6.89 -52.09
CA SER A 8 -47.59 -5.52 -52.29
C SER A 8 -46.34 -5.16 -51.49
N GLY A 9 -45.31 -5.98 -51.68
CA GLY A 9 -44.10 -5.99 -50.86
C GLY A 9 -43.11 -4.84 -51.10
N THR A 10 -43.53 -3.60 -51.28
CA THR A 10 -42.63 -2.43 -51.36
C THR A 10 -42.82 -1.49 -50.16
N LEU A 11 -41.82 -0.67 -49.86
CA LEU A 11 -41.90 0.31 -48.77
C LEU A 11 -43.01 1.33 -49.02
N ARG A 12 -43.18 1.78 -50.27
CA ARG A 12 -44.27 2.70 -50.64
C ARG A 12 -45.63 2.15 -50.20
N HIS A 13 -45.91 0.90 -50.52
CA HIS A 13 -47.21 0.32 -50.22
C HIS A 13 -47.43 0.20 -48.72
N TYR A 14 -46.42 -0.27 -47.98
CA TYR A 14 -46.50 -0.37 -46.52
C TYR A 14 -46.81 0.99 -45.88
N LEU A 15 -46.15 2.06 -46.32
CA LEU A 15 -46.35 3.40 -45.79
C LEU A 15 -47.75 3.95 -46.14
N LEU A 16 -48.22 3.73 -47.37
CA LEU A 16 -49.59 4.12 -47.78
C LEU A 16 -50.65 3.41 -46.93
N GLN A 17 -50.46 2.13 -46.61
CA GLN A 17 -51.35 1.38 -45.73
C GLN A 17 -51.39 1.90 -44.30
N HIS A 18 -50.30 2.51 -43.82
CA HIS A 18 -50.22 3.14 -42.50
C HIS A 18 -50.61 4.62 -42.52
N GLY A 19 -51.40 5.04 -43.53
CA GLY A 19 -52.03 6.35 -43.58
C GLY A 19 -51.15 7.50 -44.06
N LEU A 20 -49.98 7.20 -44.67
CA LEU A 20 -49.06 8.23 -45.15
C LEU A 20 -49.37 8.62 -46.58
N THR A 21 -49.33 9.91 -46.87
CA THR A 21 -49.59 10.41 -48.22
C THR A 21 -48.38 10.19 -49.11
N LYS A 22 -48.61 9.96 -50.42
CA LYS A 22 -47.54 9.82 -51.41
C LYS A 22 -46.53 10.98 -51.37
N LYS A 23 -47.01 12.21 -51.15
CA LYS A 23 -46.17 13.42 -51.05
C LYS A 23 -45.25 13.40 -49.83
N GLU A 24 -45.73 12.95 -48.67
CA GLU A 24 -44.89 12.82 -47.46
C GLU A 24 -43.80 11.77 -47.67
N ILE A 25 -44.14 10.64 -48.30
CA ILE A 25 -43.22 9.53 -48.55
C ILE A 25 -42.11 9.93 -49.53
N GLU A 26 -42.47 10.56 -50.65
CA GLU A 26 -41.53 10.96 -51.71
C GLU A 26 -40.63 12.13 -51.31
N ARG A 27 -40.97 12.87 -50.26
CA ARG A 27 -40.14 13.96 -49.72
C ARG A 27 -38.87 13.42 -49.04
N ASP A 28 -38.99 12.30 -48.33
CA ASP A 28 -37.94 11.83 -47.43
C ASP A 28 -37.16 10.62 -47.97
N LEU A 29 -37.70 9.93 -48.99
CA LEU A 29 -37.04 8.80 -49.64
C LEU A 29 -37.10 8.92 -51.16
N PRO A 30 -35.99 8.61 -51.87
CA PRO A 30 -36.01 8.57 -53.32
C PRO A 30 -36.95 7.46 -53.81
N THR A 31 -37.69 7.75 -54.87
CA THR A 31 -38.60 6.82 -55.58
C THR A 31 -37.96 5.47 -55.86
N SER A 32 -36.67 5.48 -56.21
CA SER A 32 -35.88 4.27 -56.47
C SER A 32 -35.72 3.34 -55.26
N GLN A 33 -35.83 3.83 -54.02
CA GLN A 33 -35.82 3.00 -52.81
C GLN A 33 -37.23 2.57 -52.39
N LEU A 34 -38.22 3.44 -52.61
CA LEU A 34 -39.62 3.21 -52.27
C LEU A 34 -40.25 2.06 -53.03
N ASP A 35 -39.88 1.90 -54.30
CA ASP A 35 -40.46 0.90 -55.21
C ASP A 35 -39.65 -0.41 -55.24
N LYS A 36 -38.53 -0.49 -54.51
CA LYS A 36 -37.79 -1.74 -54.36
C LYS A 36 -38.57 -2.72 -53.48
N PRO A 37 -38.65 -4.00 -53.87
CA PRO A 37 -39.29 -5.01 -53.04
C PRO A 37 -38.51 -5.21 -51.74
N PHE A 38 -39.24 -5.39 -50.65
CA PHE A 38 -38.70 -5.77 -49.35
C PHE A 38 -38.13 -7.18 -49.38
N ARG A 39 -36.95 -7.34 -48.77
CA ARG A 39 -36.38 -8.62 -48.36
C ARG A 39 -37.14 -9.18 -47.16
N GLN A 40 -36.98 -10.47 -46.89
CA GLN A 40 -37.65 -11.11 -45.76
C GLN A 40 -37.37 -10.42 -44.43
N ALA A 41 -36.10 -10.13 -44.09
CA ALA A 41 -35.76 -9.40 -42.87
C ALA A 41 -36.37 -7.98 -42.82
N GLU A 42 -36.48 -7.30 -43.96
CA GLU A 42 -37.09 -5.97 -44.05
C GLU A 42 -38.62 -6.05 -43.87
N ARG A 43 -39.26 -7.08 -44.41
CA ARG A 43 -40.69 -7.35 -44.14
C ARG A 43 -40.91 -7.61 -42.65
N ILE A 44 -40.08 -8.45 -42.03
CA ILE A 44 -40.17 -8.72 -40.59
C ILE A 44 -39.98 -7.41 -39.81
N LEU A 45 -38.99 -6.59 -40.17
CA LEU A 45 -38.77 -5.28 -39.54
C LEU A 45 -40.01 -4.38 -39.63
N PHE A 46 -40.59 -4.20 -40.82
CA PHE A 46 -41.71 -3.28 -41.01
C PHE A 46 -43.05 -3.84 -40.55
N TYR A 47 -43.33 -5.13 -40.65
CA TYR A 47 -44.65 -5.68 -40.28
C TYR A 47 -44.71 -6.16 -38.83
N GLU A 48 -43.62 -6.72 -38.30
CA GLU A 48 -43.56 -7.21 -36.91
C GLU A 48 -42.79 -6.25 -36.00
N GLY A 49 -41.67 -5.70 -36.46
CA GLY A 49 -40.82 -4.83 -35.65
C GLY A 49 -41.48 -3.51 -35.25
N THR A 50 -42.20 -2.86 -36.17
CA THR A 50 -42.92 -1.60 -35.90
C THR A 50 -44.10 -1.76 -34.94
N THR A 51 -44.79 -2.90 -35.03
CA THR A 51 -46.02 -3.20 -34.28
C THR A 51 -45.72 -3.82 -32.92
N SER A 52 -44.86 -4.84 -32.88
CA SER A 52 -44.52 -5.59 -31.65
C SER A 52 -43.28 -5.07 -30.92
N GLY A 53 -42.47 -4.23 -31.58
CA GLY A 53 -41.15 -3.85 -31.09
C GLY A 53 -40.08 -4.94 -31.28
N ILE A 54 -40.38 -6.06 -31.94
CA ILE A 54 -39.42 -7.16 -32.16
C ILE A 54 -39.41 -7.57 -33.64
N ALA A 55 -38.23 -7.53 -34.26
CA ALA A 55 -37.96 -8.01 -35.60
C ALA A 55 -37.01 -9.20 -35.54
N ASN A 56 -37.54 -10.43 -35.47
CA ASN A 56 -36.73 -11.65 -35.43
C ASN A 56 -36.43 -12.19 -36.84
N CYS A 57 -35.32 -11.74 -37.41
CA CYS A 57 -34.89 -12.12 -38.77
C CYS A 57 -34.30 -13.54 -38.86
N GLN A 58 -34.22 -14.29 -37.75
CA GLN A 58 -33.85 -15.72 -37.78
C GLN A 58 -35.03 -16.61 -38.15
N LEU A 59 -36.27 -16.12 -38.06
CA LEU A 59 -37.45 -16.87 -38.43
C LEU A 59 -37.40 -17.18 -39.92
N ASN A 60 -37.17 -18.45 -40.23
CA ASN A 60 -37.23 -18.94 -41.59
C ASN A 60 -38.72 -19.04 -41.95
N ILE A 61 -39.24 -18.05 -42.66
CA ILE A 61 -40.59 -18.09 -43.20
C ILE A 61 -40.53 -19.06 -44.39
N ASN A 62 -40.39 -20.36 -44.07
CA ASN A 62 -40.35 -21.49 -44.99
C ASN A 62 -41.73 -21.72 -45.63
N ARG A 63 -42.31 -20.68 -46.23
CA ARG A 63 -43.41 -20.88 -47.18
C ARG A 63 -42.77 -20.94 -48.54
N GLU A 64 -42.93 -22.11 -49.18
CA GLU A 64 -42.55 -22.43 -50.54
C GLU A 64 -42.98 -21.35 -51.54
N PHE A 65 -42.24 -20.25 -51.62
CA PHE A 65 -42.23 -19.42 -52.81
C PHE A 65 -41.43 -20.22 -53.83
N LYS A 66 -42.10 -21.17 -54.50
CA LYS A 66 -41.55 -21.79 -55.71
C LYS A 66 -41.38 -20.65 -56.70
N PRO A 67 -40.15 -20.22 -57.02
CA PRO A 67 -39.98 -19.17 -58.00
C PRO A 67 -40.64 -19.65 -59.29
N SER A 68 -41.60 -18.87 -59.79
CA SER A 68 -42.27 -19.15 -61.06
C SER A 68 -41.19 -19.40 -62.12
N ARG A 69 -41.34 -20.54 -62.81
CA ARG A 69 -40.41 -21.08 -63.81
C ARG A 69 -39.94 -20.01 -64.81
N SER A 70 -38.75 -19.44 -64.60
CA SER A 70 -37.98 -18.80 -65.68
C SER A 70 -36.50 -18.67 -65.32
N GLY A 71 -35.69 -19.63 -65.78
CA GLY A 71 -34.29 -19.44 -66.22
C GLY A 71 -33.18 -19.08 -65.23
N ASP A 72 -33.42 -18.36 -64.13
CA ASP A 72 -32.34 -17.69 -63.40
C ASP A 72 -31.77 -18.55 -62.24
N ARG A 73 -30.75 -19.35 -62.56
CA ARG A 73 -30.12 -20.37 -61.69
C ARG A 73 -29.09 -19.82 -60.70
N ARG A 74 -29.45 -18.94 -59.74
CA ARG A 74 -28.64 -18.80 -58.50
C ARG A 74 -29.52 -18.66 -57.25
N PRO A 75 -29.22 -19.37 -56.15
CA PRO A 75 -30.07 -19.45 -54.97
C PRO A 75 -30.02 -18.13 -54.19
N TRP A 76 -31.16 -17.44 -54.09
CA TRP A 76 -31.35 -16.20 -53.31
C TRP A 76 -31.31 -16.39 -51.78
N LYS A 77 -31.01 -17.61 -51.30
CA LYS A 77 -31.13 -18.05 -49.89
C LYS A 77 -30.33 -17.23 -48.87
N GLU A 78 -29.19 -16.64 -49.22
CA GLU A 78 -28.40 -15.85 -48.25
C GLU A 78 -28.90 -14.41 -48.08
N ARG A 79 -29.74 -13.89 -48.98
CA ARG A 79 -30.21 -12.49 -48.93
C ARG A 79 -31.41 -12.27 -48.03
N GLU A 80 -31.99 -13.32 -47.48
CA GLU A 80 -33.21 -13.27 -46.67
C GLU A 80 -33.01 -12.52 -45.35
N LYS A 81 -31.79 -12.51 -44.80
CA LYS A 81 -31.47 -11.88 -43.51
C LYS A 81 -30.95 -10.44 -43.60
N VAL A 82 -30.90 -9.86 -44.80
CA VAL A 82 -30.30 -8.53 -44.99
C VAL A 82 -31.34 -7.43 -44.79
N ILE A 83 -31.01 -6.46 -43.94
CA ILE A 83 -31.75 -5.19 -43.82
C ILE A 83 -30.89 -4.08 -44.40
N ARG A 84 -31.42 -3.41 -45.43
CA ARG A 84 -30.82 -2.19 -45.96
C ARG A 84 -30.84 -1.07 -44.92
N SER A 85 -29.71 -0.43 -44.70
CA SER A 85 -29.57 0.58 -43.65
C SER A 85 -30.36 1.84 -43.92
N GLU A 86 -30.67 2.15 -45.17
CA GLU A 86 -31.55 3.27 -45.54
C GLU A 86 -32.95 3.11 -44.93
N PHE A 87 -33.40 1.87 -44.72
CA PHE A 87 -34.68 1.61 -44.06
C PHE A 87 -34.62 1.83 -42.56
N LEU A 88 -33.50 1.49 -41.91
CA LEU A 88 -33.29 1.81 -40.49
C LEU A 88 -33.14 3.31 -40.28
N GLN A 89 -32.41 4.00 -41.17
CA GLN A 89 -32.28 5.46 -41.16
C GLN A 89 -33.64 6.14 -41.27
N PHE A 90 -34.46 5.69 -42.22
CA PHE A 90 -35.84 6.16 -42.37
C PHE A 90 -36.64 5.93 -41.10
N LEU A 91 -36.64 4.70 -40.58
CA LEU A 91 -37.41 4.30 -39.40
C LEU A 91 -37.00 5.08 -38.14
N PHE A 92 -35.72 5.40 -38.00
CA PHE A 92 -35.17 6.15 -36.88
C PHE A 92 -35.19 7.66 -37.06
N SER A 93 -35.69 8.18 -38.18
CA SER A 93 -35.91 9.62 -38.29
C SER A 93 -36.95 10.07 -37.24
N PRO A 94 -36.86 11.32 -36.72
CA PRO A 94 -37.75 11.80 -35.67
C PRO A 94 -39.23 11.78 -36.08
N GLN A 95 -39.51 11.99 -37.37
CA GLN A 95 -40.86 12.05 -37.92
C GLN A 95 -41.48 10.65 -38.03
N TRP A 96 -40.70 9.66 -38.47
CA TRP A 96 -41.17 8.32 -38.74
C TRP A 96 -41.17 7.43 -37.50
N SER A 97 -40.17 7.55 -36.64
CA SER A 97 -40.07 6.76 -35.41
C SER A 97 -41.30 6.93 -34.53
N LYS A 98 -41.77 8.17 -34.31
CA LYS A 98 -42.97 8.46 -33.51
C LYS A 98 -44.27 7.92 -34.12
N ARG A 99 -44.35 7.81 -35.45
CA ARG A 99 -45.55 7.35 -36.17
C ARG A 99 -45.59 5.84 -36.32
N LEU A 100 -44.45 5.23 -36.62
CA LEU A 100 -44.35 3.81 -36.99
C LEU A 100 -43.95 2.92 -35.82
N LEU A 101 -43.14 3.40 -34.87
CA LEU A 101 -42.73 2.58 -33.73
C LEU A 101 -43.70 2.79 -32.57
N HIS A 102 -44.64 1.86 -32.39
CA HIS A 102 -45.60 1.93 -31.29
C HIS A 102 -44.98 1.52 -29.94
N GLY A 103 -43.88 0.77 -29.97
CA GLY A 103 -43.14 0.36 -28.78
C GLY A 103 -42.09 1.39 -28.33
N GLN A 104 -41.75 1.37 -27.04
CA GLN A 104 -40.61 2.13 -26.52
C GLN A 104 -39.26 1.49 -26.87
N THR A 105 -39.28 0.26 -27.34
CA THR A 105 -38.13 -0.60 -27.63
C THR A 105 -38.29 -1.22 -29.02
N LEU A 106 -37.20 -1.23 -29.80
CA LEU A 106 -37.08 -1.97 -31.05
C LEU A 106 -35.92 -2.97 -30.95
N LYS A 107 -36.26 -4.26 -30.93
CA LYS A 107 -35.32 -5.38 -30.88
C LYS A 107 -35.18 -6.02 -32.26
N ILE A 108 -33.97 -6.01 -32.82
CA ILE A 108 -33.66 -6.63 -34.12
C ILE A 108 -32.76 -7.84 -33.87
N VAL A 109 -33.18 -9.03 -34.29
CA VAL A 109 -32.48 -10.29 -34.02
C VAL A 109 -32.01 -10.97 -35.31
N GLY A 110 -30.72 -11.31 -35.41
CA GLY A 110 -30.18 -12.14 -36.49
C GLY A 110 -30.12 -11.47 -37.86
N ALA A 111 -30.10 -10.13 -37.91
CA ALA A 111 -30.07 -9.37 -39.16
C ALA A 111 -28.64 -9.01 -39.59
N ASN A 112 -28.41 -9.03 -40.91
CA ASN A 112 -27.20 -8.49 -41.52
C ASN A 112 -27.49 -7.08 -42.05
N ILE A 113 -26.98 -6.07 -41.37
CA ILE A 113 -27.22 -4.66 -41.69
C ILE A 113 -26.18 -4.20 -42.70
N ARG A 114 -26.64 -3.69 -43.85
CA ARG A 114 -25.77 -3.28 -44.96
C ARG A 114 -26.29 -2.02 -45.63
N SER A 115 -25.40 -1.17 -46.12
CA SER A 115 -25.79 -0.08 -47.02
C SER A 115 -26.20 -0.60 -48.39
N THR A 116 -27.07 0.11 -49.12
CA THR A 116 -27.41 -0.24 -50.51
C THR A 116 -26.14 -0.30 -51.38
N ALA A 117 -25.15 0.55 -51.10
CA ALA A 117 -23.86 0.54 -51.79
C ALA A 117 -23.06 -0.76 -51.52
N GLU A 118 -22.96 -1.19 -50.25
CA GLU A 118 -22.33 -2.47 -49.89
C GLU A 118 -23.03 -3.66 -50.56
N ASP A 119 -24.35 -3.63 -50.56
CA ASP A 119 -25.17 -4.69 -51.12
C ASP A 119 -25.05 -4.77 -52.66
N MET A 120 -25.07 -3.63 -53.35
CA MET A 120 -24.78 -3.58 -54.79
C MET A 120 -23.36 -4.00 -55.12
N TRP A 121 -22.38 -3.65 -54.28
CA TRP A 121 -20.99 -4.03 -54.47
C TRP A 121 -20.80 -5.55 -54.35
N GLU A 122 -21.44 -6.18 -53.36
CA GLU A 122 -21.43 -7.64 -53.25
C GLU A 122 -22.17 -8.27 -54.44
N MET A 123 -23.27 -7.70 -54.93
CA MET A 123 -23.92 -8.18 -56.15
C MET A 123 -23.02 -8.13 -57.40
N ASN A 124 -22.24 -7.05 -57.55
CA ASN A 124 -21.42 -6.81 -58.74
C ASN A 124 -20.09 -7.57 -58.70
N SER A 125 -19.47 -7.70 -57.52
CA SER A 125 -18.21 -8.44 -57.36
C SER A 125 -18.33 -9.92 -57.75
N TRP A 126 -19.53 -10.50 -57.65
CA TRP A 126 -19.80 -11.88 -58.08
C TRP A 126 -20.01 -12.02 -59.59
N LYS A 127 -20.34 -10.93 -60.29
CA LYS A 127 -20.61 -10.94 -61.74
C LYS A 127 -19.35 -10.68 -62.57
N GLN A 128 -18.38 -9.92 -62.06
CA GLN A 128 -17.12 -9.65 -62.76
C GLN A 128 -15.94 -9.61 -61.77
N PRO A 129 -15.27 -10.74 -61.52
CA PRO A 129 -14.02 -10.75 -60.75
C PRO A 129 -12.95 -9.96 -61.51
N GLY A 130 -12.76 -8.69 -61.17
CA GLY A 130 -11.78 -7.79 -61.81
C GLY A 130 -12.25 -6.35 -62.00
N SER A 131 -13.56 -6.09 -62.00
CA SER A 131 -14.11 -4.74 -62.12
C SER A 131 -13.89 -3.94 -60.82
N ARG A 132 -12.78 -3.21 -60.73
CA ARG A 132 -12.52 -2.24 -59.66
C ARG A 132 -13.39 -1.00 -59.88
N MET A 133 -14.55 -0.93 -59.23
CA MET A 133 -15.25 0.36 -59.07
C MET A 133 -14.34 1.34 -58.35
N ASN A 134 -14.29 2.59 -58.84
CA ASN A 134 -13.48 3.66 -58.28
C ASN A 134 -13.87 3.89 -56.79
N PRO A 135 -12.95 3.75 -55.82
CA PRO A 135 -13.25 3.88 -54.38
C PRO A 135 -13.91 5.21 -54.01
N SER A 136 -13.58 6.27 -54.75
CA SER A 136 -14.12 7.63 -54.59
C SER A 136 -15.62 7.76 -54.88
N GLN A 137 -16.23 6.77 -55.53
CA GLN A 137 -17.68 6.75 -55.82
C GLN A 137 -18.49 5.95 -54.79
N ARG A 138 -17.91 5.50 -53.67
CA ARG A 138 -18.65 4.76 -52.64
C ARG A 138 -19.28 5.73 -51.63
N PRO A 139 -20.62 5.88 -51.61
CA PRO A 139 -21.26 6.96 -50.89
C PRO A 139 -21.31 6.77 -49.36
N ASN A 140 -21.06 5.58 -48.81
CA ASN A 140 -21.16 5.34 -47.37
C ASN A 140 -20.00 4.49 -46.83
N ALA A 141 -19.28 5.03 -45.84
CA ALA A 141 -18.20 4.35 -45.14
C ALA A 141 -18.68 3.34 -44.06
N TYR A 142 -19.97 3.35 -43.72
CA TYR A 142 -20.54 2.59 -42.61
C TYR A 142 -21.77 1.78 -43.03
N SER A 143 -21.94 0.59 -42.43
CA SER A 143 -23.11 -0.26 -42.70
C SER A 143 -24.39 0.34 -42.14
N LEU A 144 -24.31 1.07 -41.03
CA LEU A 144 -25.42 1.83 -40.47
C LEU A 144 -24.95 3.25 -40.15
N ASP A 145 -25.57 4.24 -40.79
CA ASP A 145 -25.22 5.65 -40.58
C ASP A 145 -26.45 6.42 -40.08
N LEU A 146 -26.45 6.74 -38.79
CA LEU A 146 -27.49 7.47 -38.07
C LEU A 146 -26.95 8.83 -37.59
N ARG A 147 -26.03 9.42 -38.34
CA ARG A 147 -25.52 10.77 -38.05
C ARG A 147 -26.66 11.77 -37.95
N TYR A 148 -26.61 12.59 -36.91
CA TYR A 148 -27.61 13.65 -36.65
C TYR A 148 -29.04 13.15 -36.43
N SER A 149 -29.26 11.85 -36.23
CA SER A 149 -30.60 11.29 -35.98
C SER A 149 -31.05 11.48 -34.53
N GLU A 150 -32.35 11.62 -34.30
CA GLU A 150 -32.96 11.51 -32.97
C GLU A 150 -33.74 10.20 -32.89
N ILE A 151 -33.27 9.27 -32.05
CA ILE A 151 -33.79 7.91 -31.89
C ILE A 151 -34.57 7.86 -30.57
N PRO A 152 -35.91 8.07 -30.58
CA PRO A 152 -36.69 8.22 -29.36
C PRO A 152 -36.96 6.90 -28.62
N VAL A 153 -36.64 5.77 -29.25
CA VAL A 153 -36.82 4.41 -28.73
C VAL A 153 -35.49 3.81 -28.28
N GLU A 154 -35.55 2.86 -27.38
CA GLU A 154 -34.40 2.01 -27.10
C GLU A 154 -34.21 1.01 -28.24
N VAL A 155 -32.97 0.82 -28.69
CA VAL A 155 -32.66 -0.09 -29.79
C VAL A 155 -31.79 -1.23 -29.29
N LEU A 156 -32.23 -2.46 -29.55
CA LEU A 156 -31.53 -3.67 -29.17
C LEU A 156 -31.20 -4.49 -30.42
N PHE A 157 -29.93 -4.52 -30.80
CA PHE A 157 -29.43 -5.43 -31.81
C PHE A 157 -28.95 -6.72 -31.12
N GLN A 158 -29.42 -7.86 -31.61
CA GLN A 158 -29.05 -9.17 -31.08
C GLN A 158 -28.61 -10.08 -32.23
N ASP A 159 -27.45 -10.73 -32.13
CA ASP A 159 -26.94 -11.64 -33.17
C ASP A 159 -26.86 -10.96 -34.56
N CYS A 160 -26.63 -9.64 -34.59
CA CYS A 160 -26.59 -8.83 -35.81
C CYS A 160 -25.16 -8.63 -36.32
N SER A 161 -25.02 -8.45 -37.63
CA SER A 161 -23.73 -8.12 -38.26
C SER A 161 -23.77 -6.78 -38.98
N PHE A 162 -22.73 -5.97 -38.80
CA PHE A 162 -22.49 -4.68 -39.44
C PHE A 162 -21.12 -4.72 -40.12
N ALA A 163 -21.10 -4.89 -41.45
CA ALA A 163 -19.86 -5.14 -42.18
C ALA A 163 -18.87 -3.98 -42.08
N SER A 164 -19.31 -2.74 -42.25
CA SER A 164 -18.49 -1.54 -42.33
C SER A 164 -18.63 -0.63 -41.09
N GLY A 165 -19.16 -1.17 -39.99
CA GLY A 165 -19.30 -0.43 -38.73
C GLY A 165 -20.59 0.38 -38.63
N ILE A 166 -20.67 1.19 -37.57
CA ILE A 166 -21.84 2.00 -37.21
C ILE A 166 -21.40 3.45 -36.96
N ASN A 167 -22.16 4.40 -37.49
CA ASN A 167 -21.96 5.82 -37.28
C ASN A 167 -23.20 6.44 -36.63
N VAL A 168 -23.06 6.93 -35.41
CA VAL A 168 -24.08 7.63 -34.62
C VAL A 168 -23.58 9.01 -34.20
N LYS A 169 -22.65 9.60 -34.96
CA LYS A 169 -22.08 10.91 -34.66
C LYS A 169 -23.16 12.00 -34.59
N ASN A 170 -23.10 12.83 -33.54
CA ASN A 170 -24.04 13.92 -33.26
C ASN A 170 -25.51 13.47 -33.22
N SER A 171 -25.78 12.20 -32.92
CA SER A 171 -27.15 11.71 -32.76
C SER A 171 -27.62 11.83 -31.31
N SER A 172 -28.93 11.81 -31.12
CA SER A 172 -29.58 11.74 -29.80
C SER A 172 -30.32 10.41 -29.67
N THR A 173 -30.17 9.68 -28.58
CA THR A 173 -30.82 8.37 -28.39
C THR A 173 -31.09 8.07 -26.91
N LYS A 174 -31.97 7.11 -26.62
CA LYS A 174 -32.17 6.64 -25.23
C LYS A 174 -31.10 5.62 -24.84
N THR A 175 -31.18 4.42 -25.38
CA THR A 175 -30.34 3.29 -25.02
C THR A 175 -30.08 2.47 -26.28
N ILE A 176 -28.83 2.10 -26.52
CA ILE A 176 -28.46 1.21 -27.62
C ILE A 176 -27.71 0.01 -27.04
N LYS A 177 -28.19 -1.18 -27.35
CA LYS A 177 -27.61 -2.45 -26.87
C LYS A 177 -27.25 -3.32 -28.06
N PHE A 178 -26.02 -3.84 -28.06
CA PHE A 178 -25.48 -4.79 -29.01
C PHE A 178 -25.17 -6.08 -28.27
N LEU A 179 -26.03 -7.08 -28.43
CA LEU A 179 -25.86 -8.41 -27.85
C LEU A 179 -25.36 -9.35 -28.93
N ASP A 180 -24.20 -9.99 -28.73
CA ASP A 180 -23.67 -11.00 -29.64
C ASP A 180 -23.51 -10.48 -31.09
N CYS A 181 -23.23 -9.18 -31.23
CA CYS A 181 -23.14 -8.51 -32.53
C CYS A 181 -21.70 -8.45 -33.03
N GLN A 182 -21.56 -8.48 -34.36
CA GLN A 182 -20.29 -8.30 -35.07
C GLN A 182 -20.29 -6.95 -35.78
N ILE A 183 -19.42 -6.02 -35.37
CA ILE A 183 -19.30 -4.68 -35.96
C ILE A 183 -17.89 -4.44 -36.56
N GLY A 184 -17.84 -4.05 -37.85
CA GLY A 184 -16.61 -3.67 -38.56
C GLY A 184 -15.96 -4.78 -39.43
N PHE A 185 -16.62 -5.93 -39.57
CA PHE A 185 -16.07 -7.15 -40.18
C PHE A 185 -16.03 -7.13 -41.71
N THR A 186 -15.43 -6.13 -42.34
CA THR A 186 -15.15 -6.24 -43.77
C THR A 186 -14.03 -7.27 -43.98
N ARG A 187 -14.41 -8.48 -44.44
CA ARG A 187 -13.51 -9.63 -44.70
C ARG A 187 -12.34 -9.34 -45.66
N ASN A 188 -12.33 -8.21 -46.37
CA ASN A 188 -11.31 -7.91 -47.36
C ASN A 188 -10.17 -7.08 -46.77
N LYS A 189 -9.24 -7.75 -46.08
CA LYS A 189 -7.94 -7.20 -45.65
C LYS A 189 -7.10 -6.58 -46.79
N GLY A 190 -7.49 -6.79 -48.06
CA GLY A 190 -6.80 -6.28 -49.25
C GLY A 190 -7.32 -4.96 -49.83
N LEU A 191 -8.37 -4.35 -49.27
CA LEU A 191 -8.94 -3.08 -49.76
C LEU A 191 -8.80 -2.00 -48.68
N GLN A 192 -7.58 -1.49 -48.47
CA GLN A 192 -7.38 -0.25 -47.70
C GLN A 192 -8.02 0.91 -48.47
N TYR A 193 -8.98 1.61 -47.86
CA TYR A 193 -9.56 2.84 -48.37
C TYR A 193 -8.48 3.95 -48.35
N GLN A 194 -8.11 4.49 -49.51
CA GLN A 194 -7.05 5.50 -49.63
C GLN A 194 -7.53 6.94 -49.35
N ASP A 195 -8.82 7.24 -49.48
CA ASP A 195 -9.30 8.63 -49.48
C ASP A 195 -9.95 9.09 -48.16
N ASP A 196 -10.34 8.17 -47.27
CA ASP A 196 -10.67 8.45 -45.88
C ASP A 196 -9.72 7.64 -45.00
N ALA A 197 -8.66 8.27 -44.47
CA ALA A 197 -7.61 7.60 -43.67
C ALA A 197 -8.14 6.81 -42.43
N ASN A 198 -9.44 6.98 -42.12
CA ASN A 198 -10.17 6.40 -41.00
C ASN A 198 -11.30 5.43 -41.41
N ALA A 199 -11.73 5.40 -42.68
CA ALA A 199 -12.80 4.49 -43.14
C ALA A 199 -12.30 3.05 -43.11
N GLY A 200 -12.93 2.22 -42.28
CA GLY A 200 -12.51 0.83 -42.00
C GLY A 200 -11.57 0.65 -40.80
N LYS A 201 -11.09 1.75 -40.18
CA LYS A 201 -10.42 1.68 -38.87
C LYS A 201 -11.39 1.87 -37.70
N VAL A 202 -12.52 2.53 -37.91
CA VAL A 202 -13.51 2.84 -36.86
C VAL A 202 -14.72 1.93 -37.01
N SER A 203 -14.92 1.03 -36.06
CA SER A 203 -16.09 0.14 -36.01
C SER A 203 -17.31 0.83 -35.45
N PHE A 204 -17.13 1.77 -34.50
CA PHE A 204 -18.22 2.53 -33.91
C PHE A 204 -17.84 4.00 -33.77
N ASN A 205 -18.52 4.87 -34.50
CA ASN A 205 -18.30 6.32 -34.48
C ASN A 205 -19.47 7.03 -33.79
N GLY A 206 -19.32 7.39 -32.53
CA GLY A 206 -20.30 8.12 -31.74
C GLY A 206 -19.81 9.49 -31.27
N ILE A 207 -18.97 10.18 -32.03
CA ILE A 207 -18.51 11.53 -31.68
C ILE A 207 -19.73 12.45 -31.44
N GLY A 208 -19.78 13.14 -30.31
CA GLY A 208 -20.90 14.04 -29.97
C GLY A 208 -22.25 13.35 -29.73
N LEU A 209 -22.26 12.02 -29.56
CA LEU A 209 -23.47 11.24 -29.24
C LEU A 209 -24.09 11.70 -27.91
N ASN A 210 -25.36 12.08 -27.92
CA ASN A 210 -26.13 12.42 -26.73
C ASN A 210 -27.11 11.27 -26.38
N MET A 211 -26.75 10.46 -25.40
CA MET A 211 -27.52 9.28 -25.00
C MET A 211 -28.12 9.47 -23.60
N ASN A 212 -29.45 9.43 -23.50
CA ASN A 212 -30.17 9.45 -22.22
C ASN A 212 -30.44 8.04 -21.67
N GLY A 213 -29.36 7.26 -21.51
CA GLY A 213 -29.41 5.85 -21.13
C GLY A 213 -28.05 5.18 -21.36
N SER A 214 -28.04 3.89 -21.67
CA SER A 214 -26.81 3.09 -21.69
C SER A 214 -26.40 2.65 -23.10
N LEU A 215 -25.09 2.65 -23.36
CA LEU A 215 -24.48 2.04 -24.54
C LEU A 215 -23.85 0.71 -24.10
N VAL A 216 -24.45 -0.40 -24.50
CA VAL A 216 -24.01 -1.73 -24.06
C VAL A 216 -23.54 -2.55 -25.25
N PHE A 217 -22.30 -3.01 -25.20
CA PHE A 217 -21.80 -4.13 -25.97
C PHE A 217 -21.76 -5.32 -25.03
N GLN A 218 -22.40 -6.42 -25.38
CA GLN A 218 -22.43 -7.63 -24.55
C GLN A 218 -22.29 -8.88 -25.40
N ARG A 219 -21.49 -9.83 -24.94
CA ARG A 219 -21.36 -11.17 -25.52
C ARG A 219 -21.80 -12.21 -24.50
N ARG A 220 -22.69 -13.11 -24.91
CA ARG A 220 -23.18 -14.20 -24.08
C ARG A 220 -22.29 -15.42 -24.25
N SER A 221 -22.00 -16.13 -23.16
CA SER A 221 -21.35 -17.44 -23.27
C SER A 221 -22.31 -18.39 -23.97
N VAL A 222 -22.02 -18.70 -25.23
CA VAL A 222 -22.71 -19.76 -25.96
C VAL A 222 -22.21 -21.10 -25.45
N ARG A 223 -22.66 -21.50 -24.25
CA ARG A 223 -22.45 -22.86 -23.73
C ARG A 223 -23.21 -23.84 -24.63
N GLY A 224 -22.51 -24.51 -25.55
CA GLY A 224 -23.04 -25.70 -26.22
C GLY A 224 -23.04 -25.72 -27.74
N GLN A 225 -22.63 -24.66 -28.44
CA GLN A 225 -22.35 -24.74 -29.88
C GLN A 225 -20.85 -24.59 -30.11
N GLY A 226 -20.19 -25.70 -30.41
CA GLY A 226 -18.78 -25.74 -30.78
C GLY A 226 -18.53 -25.02 -32.10
N PHE A 227 -18.58 -23.68 -32.09
CA PHE A 227 -18.05 -22.83 -33.14
C PHE A 227 -16.51 -22.94 -33.11
N VAL A 228 -16.01 -24.09 -33.54
CA VAL A 228 -14.59 -24.30 -33.83
C VAL A 228 -14.33 -23.61 -35.16
N SER A 229 -13.93 -22.33 -35.11
CA SER A 229 -13.35 -21.70 -36.29
C SER A 229 -12.06 -22.42 -36.62
N LYS A 230 -12.08 -23.28 -37.64
CA LYS A 230 -10.88 -23.88 -38.24
C LYS A 230 -10.10 -22.77 -38.95
N SER A 231 -9.28 -22.01 -38.23
CA SER A 231 -8.33 -21.09 -38.85
C SER A 231 -6.99 -21.06 -38.11
N SER A 232 -5.95 -21.33 -38.90
CA SER A 232 -4.50 -21.17 -38.72
C SER A 232 -3.72 -22.07 -37.77
N GLU A 233 -2.65 -22.65 -38.34
CA GLU A 233 -1.60 -23.51 -37.77
C GLU A 233 -0.68 -22.83 -36.74
N THR A 234 -0.95 -21.58 -36.34
CA THR A 234 -0.06 -20.80 -35.45
C THR A 234 -0.36 -20.94 -33.95
N GLY A 235 -1.21 -21.90 -33.54
CA GLY A 235 -1.43 -22.24 -32.13
C GLY A 235 -2.24 -21.25 -31.29
N GLU A 236 -2.30 -19.96 -31.66
CA GLU A 236 -3.22 -18.99 -31.05
C GLU A 236 -4.60 -19.04 -31.71
N ARG A 237 -5.56 -19.69 -31.05
CA ARG A 237 -6.98 -19.57 -31.40
C ARG A 237 -7.44 -18.14 -31.12
N LYS A 238 -7.40 -17.26 -32.13
CA LYS A 238 -8.13 -16.00 -32.08
C LYS A 238 -9.63 -16.31 -32.10
N GLY A 239 -10.31 -16.07 -30.97
CA GLY A 239 -11.76 -16.03 -30.96
C GLY A 239 -12.27 -15.00 -31.99
N PRO A 240 -13.51 -15.15 -32.51
CA PRO A 240 -14.06 -14.14 -33.40
C PRO A 240 -14.07 -12.80 -32.67
N GLU A 241 -13.46 -11.78 -33.30
CA GLU A 241 -13.52 -10.40 -32.81
C GLU A 241 -15.01 -9.98 -32.74
N ASP A 242 -15.37 -9.06 -31.85
CA ASP A 242 -16.74 -8.51 -31.77
C ASP A 242 -16.82 -7.09 -32.34
N LEU A 243 -15.74 -6.32 -32.15
CA LEU A 243 -15.53 -5.00 -32.74
C LEU A 243 -14.16 -5.03 -33.43
N SER A 244 -14.10 -4.99 -34.76
CA SER A 244 -12.83 -5.14 -35.53
C SER A 244 -12.08 -3.83 -35.79
N GLY A 245 -12.27 -2.83 -34.92
CA GLY A 245 -11.74 -1.49 -35.11
C GLY A 245 -12.05 -0.58 -33.93
N ASP A 246 -11.70 0.70 -34.08
CA ASP A 246 -11.79 1.74 -33.06
C ASP A 246 -13.25 2.01 -32.67
N VAL A 247 -13.43 2.30 -31.39
CA VAL A 247 -14.68 2.83 -30.81
C VAL A 247 -14.42 4.27 -30.41
N VAL A 248 -15.01 5.21 -31.12
CA VAL A 248 -14.78 6.65 -30.92
C VAL A 248 -16.03 7.29 -30.33
N LEU A 249 -15.95 7.73 -29.08
CA LEU A 249 -17.00 8.38 -28.30
C LEU A 249 -16.52 9.76 -27.79
N SER A 250 -15.71 10.45 -28.60
CA SER A 250 -15.22 11.78 -28.24
C SER A 250 -16.38 12.77 -28.14
N GLU A 251 -16.38 13.63 -27.13
CA GLU A 251 -17.43 14.65 -26.90
C GLU A 251 -18.84 14.06 -26.69
N SER A 252 -18.97 12.74 -26.50
CA SER A 252 -20.26 12.10 -26.25
C SER A 252 -20.76 12.39 -24.83
N ARG A 253 -22.07 12.51 -24.66
CA ARG A 253 -22.77 12.59 -23.37
C ARG A 253 -23.65 11.36 -23.21
N ILE A 254 -23.29 10.43 -22.33
CA ILE A 254 -24.05 9.20 -22.04
C ILE A 254 -24.48 9.26 -20.57
N THR A 255 -25.77 9.44 -20.28
CA THR A 255 -26.23 9.61 -18.89
C THR A 255 -26.21 8.30 -18.08
N GLY A 256 -26.37 7.16 -18.75
CA GLY A 256 -26.27 5.82 -18.16
C GLY A 256 -24.87 5.23 -18.25
N GLU A 257 -24.78 3.94 -18.52
CA GLU A 257 -23.51 3.21 -18.54
C GLU A 257 -22.98 2.94 -19.96
N LEU A 258 -21.66 3.09 -20.14
CA LEU A 258 -20.92 2.49 -21.24
C LEU A 258 -20.39 1.13 -20.78
N ARG A 259 -20.94 0.04 -21.30
CA ARG A 259 -20.64 -1.31 -20.82
C ARG A 259 -20.11 -2.18 -21.94
N PHE A 260 -18.94 -2.79 -21.75
CA PHE A 260 -18.40 -3.86 -22.58
C PHE A 260 -18.36 -5.15 -21.76
N LYS A 261 -19.39 -5.99 -21.86
CA LYS A 261 -19.59 -7.12 -20.95
C LYS A 261 -19.48 -8.50 -21.61
N GLY A 262 -18.66 -9.39 -21.04
CA GLY A 262 -18.67 -10.82 -21.37
C GLY A 262 -19.44 -11.62 -20.33
N GLU A 263 -20.42 -12.41 -20.72
CA GLU A 263 -21.20 -13.23 -19.77
C GLU A 263 -20.52 -14.59 -19.55
N GLY A 264 -19.65 -14.72 -18.53
CA GLY A 264 -19.12 -16.01 -18.07
C GLY A 264 -17.59 -16.16 -18.10
N ASP A 265 -17.13 -17.33 -18.57
CA ASP A 265 -15.71 -17.73 -18.57
C ASP A 265 -14.84 -16.83 -19.48
N GLN A 266 -13.51 -16.93 -19.39
CA GLN A 266 -12.55 -16.06 -20.10
C GLN A 266 -12.80 -15.95 -21.63
N ASP A 267 -13.42 -16.96 -22.24
CA ASP A 267 -13.76 -17.00 -23.68
C ASP A 267 -14.98 -16.15 -24.07
N SER A 268 -15.75 -15.65 -23.09
CA SER A 268 -16.95 -14.83 -23.33
C SER A 268 -16.66 -13.33 -23.42
N ARG A 269 -15.39 -12.92 -23.28
CA ARG A 269 -15.01 -11.50 -23.28
C ARG A 269 -15.26 -10.87 -24.64
N ILE A 270 -15.63 -9.59 -24.62
CA ILE A 270 -15.74 -8.80 -25.84
C ILE A 270 -14.35 -8.51 -26.38
N HIS A 271 -14.12 -8.77 -27.65
CA HIS A 271 -12.87 -8.45 -28.32
C HIS A 271 -12.99 -7.17 -29.14
N VAL A 272 -12.23 -6.14 -28.76
CA VAL A 272 -12.13 -4.87 -29.49
C VAL A 272 -10.77 -4.78 -30.16
N ASP A 273 -10.71 -4.95 -31.49
CA ASP A 273 -9.48 -4.86 -32.28
C ASP A 273 -9.14 -3.41 -32.69
N GLY A 274 -9.18 -2.49 -31.72
CA GLY A 274 -8.96 -1.08 -31.94
C GLY A 274 -8.81 -0.28 -30.66
N ARG A 275 -8.63 1.03 -30.79
CA ARG A 275 -8.58 1.99 -29.70
C ARG A 275 -9.99 2.38 -29.26
N ILE A 276 -10.16 2.61 -27.97
CA ILE A 276 -11.37 3.24 -27.44
C ILE A 276 -11.01 4.69 -27.13
N ASN A 277 -11.62 5.64 -27.82
CA ASN A 277 -11.39 7.08 -27.63
C ASN A 277 -12.60 7.71 -26.92
N LEU A 278 -12.38 8.20 -25.71
CA LEU A 278 -13.36 8.85 -24.84
C LEU A 278 -12.98 10.32 -24.55
N GLU A 279 -12.22 10.96 -25.43
CA GLU A 279 -11.79 12.35 -25.27
C GLU A 279 -13.00 13.29 -25.07
N LYS A 280 -13.01 14.06 -23.98
CA LYS A 280 -14.07 15.00 -23.57
C LYS A 280 -15.46 14.34 -23.41
N ALA A 281 -15.53 13.01 -23.28
CA ALA A 281 -16.79 12.33 -23.06
C ALA A 281 -17.31 12.60 -21.63
N ASN A 282 -18.64 12.61 -21.47
CA ASN A 282 -19.34 12.68 -20.20
C ASN A 282 -20.25 11.46 -20.05
N ILE A 283 -19.80 10.46 -19.30
CA ILE A 283 -20.43 9.14 -19.20
C ILE A 283 -20.88 8.88 -17.76
N GLY A 284 -22.08 8.35 -17.53
CA GLY A 284 -22.59 8.07 -16.19
C GLY A 284 -21.73 7.05 -15.45
N GLY A 285 -21.42 5.91 -16.07
CA GLY A 285 -20.48 4.91 -15.56
C GLY A 285 -19.85 4.11 -16.72
N ILE A 286 -18.64 3.59 -16.53
CA ILE A 286 -17.96 2.77 -17.53
C ILE A 286 -17.62 1.41 -16.92
N THR A 287 -17.95 0.32 -17.62
CA THR A 287 -17.61 -1.04 -17.19
C THR A 287 -16.94 -1.81 -18.32
N PHE A 288 -15.74 -2.34 -18.07
CA PHE A 288 -14.97 -3.17 -19.01
C PHE A 288 -14.78 -4.60 -18.47
N GLU A 289 -15.36 -5.55 -19.18
CA GLU A 289 -15.12 -7.00 -19.11
C GLU A 289 -14.73 -7.51 -20.52
N SER A 290 -13.76 -6.84 -21.13
CA SER A 290 -13.37 -6.99 -22.54
C SER A 290 -11.87 -7.13 -22.74
N VAL A 291 -11.46 -7.77 -23.82
CA VAL A 291 -10.08 -7.74 -24.32
C VAL A 291 -9.98 -6.66 -25.40
N VAL A 292 -9.25 -5.59 -25.12
CA VAL A 292 -9.02 -4.47 -26.04
C VAL A 292 -7.59 -4.60 -26.59
N SER A 293 -7.45 -4.84 -27.89
CA SER A 293 -6.14 -4.98 -28.53
C SER A 293 -5.44 -3.62 -28.70
N GLY A 294 -6.21 -2.54 -28.82
CA GLY A 294 -5.72 -1.17 -28.81
C GLY A 294 -5.54 -0.62 -27.40
N GLY A 295 -5.36 0.70 -27.34
CA GLY A 295 -5.29 1.45 -26.09
C GLY A 295 -6.62 2.12 -25.73
N LEU A 296 -6.77 2.54 -24.49
CA LEU A 296 -7.83 3.45 -24.05
C LEU A 296 -7.26 4.87 -24.02
N ALA A 297 -7.86 5.80 -24.75
CA ALA A 297 -7.51 7.21 -24.72
C ALA A 297 -8.72 7.99 -24.20
N GLY A 298 -8.57 8.72 -23.10
CA GLY A 298 -9.64 9.55 -22.55
C GLY A 298 -9.04 10.80 -21.95
N GLN A 299 -8.84 11.83 -22.78
CA GLN A 299 -8.43 13.15 -22.29
C GLN A 299 -9.66 13.97 -21.95
N PHE A 300 -9.71 14.58 -20.77
CA PHE A 300 -10.86 15.32 -20.26
C PHE A 300 -12.14 14.49 -20.05
N LEU A 301 -12.00 13.19 -19.74
CA LEU A 301 -13.13 12.30 -19.47
C LEU A 301 -13.84 12.70 -18.16
N LYS A 302 -15.17 12.89 -18.21
CA LYS A 302 -16.03 13.04 -17.02
C LYS A 302 -16.82 11.74 -16.84
N CYS A 303 -16.61 11.03 -15.73
CA CYS A 303 -17.34 9.78 -15.45
C CYS A 303 -17.53 9.53 -13.95
N ARG A 304 -18.67 8.96 -13.51
CA ARG A 304 -18.90 8.64 -12.07
C ARG A 304 -18.16 7.40 -11.58
N SER A 305 -17.95 6.40 -12.44
CA SER A 305 -17.22 5.17 -12.10
C SER A 305 -16.55 4.56 -13.32
N ILE A 306 -15.40 3.91 -13.12
CA ILE A 306 -14.75 3.07 -14.13
C ILE A 306 -14.39 1.74 -13.50
N ASP A 307 -15.14 0.69 -13.85
CA ASP A 307 -14.96 -0.66 -13.33
C ASP A 307 -14.27 -1.56 -14.38
N CYS A 308 -13.03 -1.95 -14.12
CA CYS A 308 -12.26 -2.87 -14.97
C CYS A 308 -12.15 -4.25 -14.30
N ILE A 309 -13.21 -5.05 -14.37
CA ILE A 309 -13.31 -6.30 -13.60
C ILE A 309 -12.40 -7.40 -14.16
N THR A 310 -12.34 -7.54 -15.49
CA THR A 310 -11.49 -8.54 -16.18
C THR A 310 -10.92 -8.04 -17.51
N ALA A 311 -10.81 -6.72 -17.67
CA ALA A 311 -10.34 -6.12 -18.90
C ALA A 311 -8.86 -6.43 -19.16
N ILE A 312 -8.50 -6.74 -20.41
CA ILE A 312 -7.10 -6.85 -20.83
C ILE A 312 -6.86 -5.83 -21.93
N PHE A 313 -6.03 -4.83 -21.66
CA PHE A 313 -5.55 -3.88 -22.67
C PHE A 313 -4.15 -4.32 -23.12
N LYS A 314 -3.98 -4.51 -24.43
CA LYS A 314 -2.68 -4.92 -25.01
C LYS A 314 -1.74 -3.76 -25.32
N LYS A 315 -2.23 -2.51 -25.31
CA LYS A 315 -1.47 -1.27 -25.54
C LYS A 315 -1.77 -0.23 -24.45
N GLU A 316 -1.23 0.97 -24.59
CA GLU A 316 -1.30 2.08 -23.62
C GLU A 316 -2.73 2.39 -23.10
N PHE A 317 -2.83 2.72 -21.82
CA PHE A 317 -4.04 3.22 -21.17
C PHE A 317 -3.75 4.61 -20.65
N ASN A 318 -4.14 5.61 -21.45
CA ASN A 318 -3.91 7.02 -21.20
C ASN A 318 -5.25 7.66 -20.84
N LEU A 319 -5.47 7.88 -19.55
CA LEU A 319 -6.63 8.62 -19.04
C LEU A 319 -6.15 9.91 -18.38
N ASP A 320 -6.61 11.05 -18.90
CA ASP A 320 -6.44 12.36 -18.31
C ASP A 320 -7.85 12.87 -17.96
N PHE A 321 -8.12 13.05 -16.67
CA PHE A 321 -9.46 13.41 -16.21
C PHE A 321 -9.60 14.93 -16.18
N ALA A 322 -10.68 15.47 -16.76
CA ALA A 322 -11.00 16.88 -16.59
C ALA A 322 -11.55 17.09 -15.19
N MET A 323 -10.94 18.01 -14.44
CA MET A 323 -11.43 18.61 -13.20
C MET A 323 -12.97 18.54 -13.09
N VAL A 324 -13.50 17.73 -12.17
CA VAL A 324 -14.94 17.66 -11.87
C VAL A 324 -15.16 18.24 -10.47
N ALA A 325 -15.14 19.57 -10.40
CA ALA A 325 -15.72 20.31 -9.30
C ALA A 325 -16.78 21.26 -9.89
N GLU A 326 -18.01 20.74 -10.05
CA GLU A 326 -19.18 21.61 -10.14
C GLU A 326 -20.24 21.08 -9.18
N ARG A 327 -20.33 21.78 -8.03
CA ARG A 327 -21.25 21.64 -6.90
C ARG A 327 -21.02 20.50 -5.89
N VAL A 328 -20.29 20.88 -4.84
CA VAL A 328 -20.46 20.36 -3.48
C VAL A 328 -21.73 20.98 -2.88
N SER A 329 -22.75 20.18 -2.66
CA SER A 329 -23.74 20.41 -1.61
C SER A 329 -23.90 19.12 -0.82
N SER A 330 -23.55 19.23 0.45
CA SER A 330 -23.64 18.24 1.51
C SER A 330 -24.92 17.40 1.46
N TRP A 331 -24.79 16.08 1.55
CA TRP A 331 -25.35 15.25 2.63
C TRP A 331 -25.00 13.77 2.39
N LEU A 332 -24.56 13.12 3.48
CA LEU A 332 -24.56 11.67 3.72
C LEU A 332 -23.68 10.78 2.83
N ILE A 333 -22.49 10.45 3.37
CA ILE A 333 -21.76 9.17 3.25
C ILE A 333 -22.19 8.31 2.04
N SER A 334 -21.74 8.59 0.81
CA SER A 334 -21.70 7.59 -0.27
C SER A 334 -21.12 8.14 -1.59
N SER A 335 -20.46 7.23 -2.31
CA SER A 335 -19.86 7.33 -3.66
C SER A 335 -18.59 8.16 -3.84
N ASP A 336 -17.48 7.65 -3.31
CA ASP A 336 -16.13 7.93 -3.84
C ASP A 336 -15.91 7.13 -5.14
N TYR A 337 -15.40 7.81 -6.19
CA TYR A 337 -15.02 7.18 -7.45
C TYR A 337 -13.98 6.09 -7.17
N THR A 338 -14.22 4.87 -7.62
CA THR A 338 -13.30 3.74 -7.41
C THR A 338 -12.79 3.26 -8.76
N ILE A 339 -11.46 3.15 -8.91
CA ILE A 339 -10.85 2.41 -10.02
C ILE A 339 -10.36 1.08 -9.45
N ARG A 340 -11.07 0.00 -9.78
CA ARG A 340 -10.66 -1.38 -9.51
C ARG A 340 -10.15 -2.03 -10.78
N MET A 341 -9.03 -2.69 -10.66
CA MET A 341 -8.23 -3.16 -11.78
C MET A 341 -7.55 -4.47 -11.33
N ASN A 342 -7.92 -5.59 -11.97
CA ASN A 342 -7.53 -6.95 -11.53
C ASN A 342 -6.44 -7.63 -12.37
N LYS A 343 -6.20 -7.17 -13.62
CA LYS A 343 -5.12 -7.69 -14.49
C LYS A 343 -4.85 -6.68 -15.60
N PHE A 344 -3.60 -6.25 -15.79
CA PHE A 344 -3.26 -5.22 -16.77
C PHE A 344 -1.79 -5.37 -17.16
N ASN A 345 -1.49 -5.36 -18.47
CA ASN A 345 -0.16 -5.63 -19.02
C ASN A 345 0.47 -4.38 -19.69
N ALA A 346 -0.04 -3.19 -19.41
CA ALA A 346 0.47 -1.93 -19.97
C ALA A 346 0.83 -0.93 -18.86
N GLY A 347 1.44 0.20 -19.22
CA GLY A 347 1.70 1.30 -18.28
C GLY A 347 0.42 2.06 -17.94
N ILE A 348 0.28 2.46 -16.67
CA ILE A 348 -0.83 3.32 -16.20
C ILE A 348 -0.27 4.73 -16.00
N SER A 349 -0.81 5.71 -16.74
CA SER A 349 -0.49 7.13 -16.54
C SER A 349 -1.79 7.88 -16.23
N MET A 350 -1.85 8.51 -15.06
CA MET A 350 -2.99 9.34 -14.65
C MET A 350 -2.49 10.70 -14.18
N ARG A 351 -3.08 11.79 -14.69
CA ARG A 351 -2.82 13.17 -14.29
C ARG A 351 -4.14 13.86 -13.91
N GLY A 352 -4.08 14.84 -13.01
CA GLY A 352 -5.21 15.74 -12.73
C GLY A 352 -6.41 15.14 -11.99
N ILE A 353 -6.28 13.97 -11.37
CA ILE A 353 -7.36 13.36 -10.58
C ILE A 353 -7.58 14.16 -9.30
N GLU A 354 -8.83 14.43 -8.91
CA GLU A 354 -9.18 15.13 -7.65
C GLU A 354 -9.88 14.26 -6.60
N ALA A 355 -10.47 13.12 -6.99
CA ALA A 355 -11.13 12.21 -6.05
C ALA A 355 -11.29 10.80 -6.62
N VAL A 356 -10.29 9.92 -6.47
CA VAL A 356 -10.38 8.51 -6.86
C VAL A 356 -9.75 7.62 -5.81
N THR A 357 -10.47 6.62 -5.34
CA THR A 357 -9.90 5.47 -4.64
C THR A 357 -9.26 4.54 -5.66
N ILE A 358 -7.93 4.43 -5.64
CA ILE A 358 -7.20 3.52 -6.53
C ILE A 358 -6.88 2.25 -5.74
N SER A 359 -7.46 1.13 -6.16
CA SER A 359 -7.16 -0.19 -5.61
C SER A 359 -6.71 -1.11 -6.75
N LEU A 360 -5.41 -1.24 -6.90
CA LEU A 360 -4.80 -2.14 -7.87
C LEU A 360 -4.46 -3.45 -7.14
N MET A 361 -5.24 -4.50 -7.41
CA MET A 361 -5.00 -5.84 -6.85
C MET A 361 -4.51 -6.76 -7.97
N GLN A 362 -3.34 -7.40 -7.79
CA GLN A 362 -2.81 -8.43 -8.70
C GLN A 362 -2.57 -7.97 -10.15
N MET A 363 -1.92 -6.81 -10.34
CA MET A 363 -1.52 -6.38 -11.68
C MET A 363 -0.11 -6.83 -12.04
N ASP A 364 0.14 -7.16 -13.31
CA ASP A 364 1.48 -7.38 -13.87
C ASP A 364 1.81 -6.21 -14.82
N THR A 365 2.11 -5.03 -14.27
CA THR A 365 2.36 -3.82 -15.08
C THR A 365 3.86 -3.52 -15.20
N THR A 366 4.28 -2.84 -16.25
CA THR A 366 5.66 -2.36 -16.36
C THR A 366 5.92 -1.13 -15.50
N PHE A 367 5.01 -0.16 -15.47
CA PHE A 367 5.14 1.01 -14.62
C PHE A 367 3.79 1.63 -14.24
N ILE A 368 3.77 2.34 -13.12
CA ILE A 368 2.66 3.13 -12.62
C ILE A 368 3.13 4.58 -12.48
N ASN A 369 2.46 5.52 -13.15
CA ASN A 369 2.82 6.94 -13.15
C ASN A 369 1.62 7.81 -12.72
N LEU A 370 1.68 8.32 -11.50
CA LEU A 370 0.69 9.19 -10.85
C LEU A 370 1.30 10.55 -10.48
N VAL A 371 2.18 11.10 -11.32
CA VAL A 371 2.83 12.39 -11.07
C VAL A 371 1.79 13.50 -10.97
N GLY A 372 1.80 14.25 -9.86
CA GLY A 372 0.87 15.36 -9.59
C GLY A 372 -0.58 14.93 -9.31
N ALA A 373 -0.85 13.64 -9.10
CA ALA A 373 -2.21 13.16 -8.83
C ALA A 373 -2.73 13.67 -7.46
N ARG A 374 -4.02 14.03 -7.37
CA ARG A 374 -4.68 14.36 -6.09
C ARG A 374 -5.72 13.30 -5.73
N ILE A 375 -5.38 12.44 -4.77
CA ILE A 375 -6.20 11.32 -4.32
C ILE A 375 -6.93 11.73 -3.04
N SER A 376 -8.26 11.75 -3.05
CA SER A 376 -9.08 12.22 -1.92
C SER A 376 -9.19 11.25 -0.75
N SER A 377 -8.88 9.98 -0.97
CA SER A 377 -8.94 8.91 0.04
C SER A 377 -7.58 8.19 0.11
N PHE A 378 -7.56 6.85 0.06
CA PHE A 378 -6.36 6.03 0.09
C PHE A 378 -5.96 5.54 -1.31
N CYS A 379 -4.68 5.21 -1.46
CA CYS A 379 -4.10 4.57 -2.64
C CYS A 379 -3.47 3.25 -2.22
N SER A 380 -3.92 2.13 -2.79
CA SER A 380 -3.41 0.81 -2.42
C SER A 380 -2.92 0.03 -3.64
N PHE A 381 -1.68 -0.45 -3.54
CA PHE A 381 -1.02 -1.33 -4.51
C PHE A 381 -0.89 -2.76 -3.98
N ALA A 382 -1.70 -3.15 -2.99
CA ALA A 382 -1.62 -4.46 -2.35
C ALA A 382 -1.69 -5.61 -3.38
N GLY A 383 -0.69 -6.49 -3.37
CA GLY A 383 -0.65 -7.65 -4.27
C GLY A 383 -0.24 -7.35 -5.73
N SER A 384 0.14 -6.12 -6.07
CA SER A 384 0.55 -5.77 -7.45
C SER A 384 2.02 -6.13 -7.73
N HIS A 385 2.31 -6.62 -8.94
CA HIS A 385 3.64 -6.91 -9.47
C HIS A 385 3.98 -5.85 -10.54
N VAL A 386 4.90 -4.95 -10.21
CA VAL A 386 5.37 -3.90 -11.10
C VAL A 386 6.77 -4.27 -11.59
N LEU A 387 6.84 -4.97 -12.71
CA LEU A 387 8.09 -5.46 -13.29
C LEU A 387 8.45 -4.59 -14.51
N SER A 388 9.29 -3.58 -14.32
CA SER A 388 9.63 -2.59 -15.34
C SER A 388 10.30 -3.22 -16.56
N GLY A 389 10.96 -4.37 -16.40
CA GLY A 389 11.71 -5.06 -17.45
C GLY A 389 12.98 -4.32 -17.88
N ASN A 390 13.03 -3.00 -17.69
CA ASN A 390 14.21 -2.16 -17.80
C ASN A 390 14.60 -1.64 -16.40
N PRO A 391 15.78 -2.04 -15.90
CA PRO A 391 16.18 -1.77 -14.54
C PRO A 391 16.59 -0.31 -14.28
N ALA A 392 16.56 0.55 -15.30
CA ALA A 392 16.74 2.00 -15.18
C ALA A 392 15.42 2.76 -14.99
N ASP A 393 14.27 2.12 -15.22
CA ASP A 393 12.98 2.79 -15.23
C ASP A 393 12.33 2.81 -13.83
N ASN A 394 11.52 3.83 -13.57
CA ASN A 394 10.71 3.90 -12.37
C ASN A 394 9.59 2.86 -12.45
N GLY A 395 9.53 1.95 -11.48
CA GLY A 395 8.38 1.04 -11.35
C GLY A 395 7.14 1.83 -10.97
N VAL A 396 7.23 2.67 -9.93
CA VAL A 396 6.09 3.46 -9.46
C VAL A 396 6.54 4.91 -9.27
N THR A 397 5.87 5.87 -9.91
CA THR A 397 6.14 7.30 -9.76
C THR A 397 4.90 8.01 -9.22
N LEU A 398 4.96 8.52 -7.99
CA LEU A 398 3.95 9.39 -7.36
C LEU A 398 4.54 10.76 -7.01
N ARG A 399 5.44 11.28 -7.86
CA ARG A 399 6.09 12.57 -7.61
C ARG A 399 5.06 13.70 -7.54
N ASP A 400 5.19 14.56 -6.56
CA ASP A 400 4.28 15.71 -6.34
C ASP A 400 2.80 15.31 -6.14
N ALA A 401 2.51 14.04 -5.85
CA ALA A 401 1.14 13.58 -5.61
C ALA A 401 0.64 14.02 -4.21
N ILE A 402 -0.65 14.28 -4.08
CA ILE A 402 -1.33 14.63 -2.83
C ILE A 402 -2.38 13.56 -2.54
N ILE A 403 -2.15 12.73 -1.53
CA ILE A 403 -3.04 11.65 -1.10
C ILE A 403 -3.60 12.02 0.28
N LYS A 404 -4.90 12.33 0.38
CA LYS A 404 -5.48 12.75 1.66
C LYS A 404 -5.56 11.61 2.70
N GLY A 405 -5.56 10.36 2.26
CA GLY A 405 -5.53 9.16 3.10
C GLY A 405 -4.21 8.39 2.99
N ASP A 406 -4.28 7.07 3.12
CA ASP A 406 -3.10 6.22 3.23
C ASP A 406 -2.56 5.79 1.86
N LEU A 407 -1.24 5.73 1.70
CA LEU A 407 -0.57 5.06 0.59
C LEU A 407 -0.03 3.70 1.05
N MET A 408 -0.60 2.62 0.53
CA MET A 408 -0.30 1.24 0.92
C MET A 408 0.41 0.47 -0.19
N LEU A 409 1.71 0.26 -0.03
CA LEU A 409 2.55 -0.65 -0.83
C LEU A 409 2.73 -1.95 -0.04
N SER A 410 1.64 -2.72 0.10
CA SER A 410 1.51 -3.79 1.09
C SER A 410 1.37 -5.20 0.51
N SER A 411 1.22 -6.20 1.40
CA SER A 411 1.33 -7.65 1.20
C SER A 411 1.13 -8.12 -0.23
N GLY A 412 2.20 -8.64 -0.82
CA GLY A 412 2.23 -9.13 -2.20
C GLY A 412 2.60 -8.07 -3.23
N PHE A 413 2.76 -6.79 -2.84
CA PHE A 413 3.36 -5.79 -3.71
C PHE A 413 4.81 -6.19 -4.03
N GLN A 414 5.17 -6.22 -5.31
CA GLN A 414 6.51 -6.49 -5.79
C GLN A 414 6.90 -5.45 -6.84
N THR A 415 8.10 -4.88 -6.74
CA THR A 415 8.64 -3.99 -7.78
C THR A 415 10.12 -4.26 -7.99
N ASP A 416 10.54 -4.27 -9.25
CA ASP A 416 11.95 -4.36 -9.65
C ASP A 416 12.59 -3.00 -10.06
N GLY A 417 11.75 -1.96 -10.16
CA GLY A 417 12.13 -0.58 -10.48
C GLY A 417 11.91 0.40 -9.31
N LEU A 418 12.42 1.63 -9.48
CA LEU A 418 12.36 2.70 -8.45
C LEU A 418 10.91 3.09 -8.11
N VAL A 419 10.62 3.17 -6.81
CA VAL A 419 9.41 3.79 -6.24
C VAL A 419 9.72 5.26 -5.91
N ASP A 420 9.43 6.16 -6.85
CA ASP A 420 9.65 7.61 -6.75
C ASP A 420 8.44 8.31 -6.11
N LEU A 421 8.56 8.59 -4.82
CA LEU A 421 7.60 9.30 -3.95
C LEU A 421 8.07 10.72 -3.62
N ARG A 422 8.95 11.32 -4.43
CA ARG A 422 9.50 12.64 -4.13
C ARG A 422 8.42 13.71 -4.06
N SER A 423 8.49 14.57 -3.04
CA SER A 423 7.52 15.63 -2.76
C SER A 423 6.07 15.15 -2.57
N ILE A 424 5.84 13.86 -2.25
CA ILE A 424 4.48 13.37 -1.99
C ILE A 424 3.93 13.98 -0.70
N VAL A 425 2.63 14.31 -0.68
CA VAL A 425 1.90 14.67 0.53
C VAL A 425 0.90 13.55 0.83
N VAL A 426 0.99 12.89 1.99
CA VAL A 426 0.16 11.71 2.31
C VAL A 426 -0.20 11.64 3.79
N GLU A 427 -1.32 11.00 4.16
CA GLU A 427 -1.63 10.75 5.58
C GLU A 427 -0.68 9.70 6.15
N ASN A 428 -0.75 8.43 5.75
CA ASN A 428 0.21 7.40 6.17
C ASN A 428 0.93 6.75 4.98
N LEU A 429 2.22 6.43 5.14
CA LEU A 429 2.99 5.61 4.21
C LEU A 429 3.17 4.20 4.76
N VAL A 430 2.65 3.19 4.07
CA VAL A 430 2.65 1.80 4.56
C VAL A 430 3.33 0.87 3.56
N PHE A 431 4.55 0.42 3.88
CA PHE A 431 5.34 -0.57 3.14
C PHE A 431 5.33 -1.90 3.89
N ALA A 432 4.27 -2.68 3.77
CA ALA A 432 4.09 -3.83 4.66
C ALA A 432 3.93 -5.17 3.95
N GLY A 433 4.94 -6.04 4.01
CA GLY A 433 4.95 -7.31 3.28
C GLY A 433 5.18 -7.14 1.77
N GLY A 434 5.68 -5.97 1.36
CA GLY A 434 6.11 -5.71 0.00
C GLY A 434 7.57 -6.16 -0.23
N THR A 435 7.89 -6.47 -1.48
CA THR A 435 9.24 -6.81 -1.94
C THR A 435 9.71 -5.75 -2.93
N PHE A 436 10.74 -5.01 -2.56
CA PHE A 436 11.29 -3.91 -3.35
C PHE A 436 12.73 -4.27 -3.71
N ILE A 437 13.00 -4.59 -4.97
CA ILE A 437 14.33 -5.04 -5.39
C ILE A 437 14.76 -4.19 -6.56
N HIS A 438 15.72 -3.28 -6.38
CA HIS A 438 16.27 -2.62 -7.56
C HIS A 438 17.04 -3.66 -8.37
N SER A 439 16.62 -3.90 -9.61
CA SER A 439 17.24 -4.87 -10.51
C SER A 439 18.73 -4.59 -10.75
N ASN A 440 19.13 -3.31 -10.78
CA ASN A 440 20.54 -2.88 -10.78
C ASN A 440 21.17 -2.68 -9.39
N ALA A 441 20.55 -3.08 -8.27
CA ALA A 441 21.20 -3.05 -6.94
C ALA A 441 22.44 -3.97 -6.85
N PHE A 442 22.65 -4.78 -7.89
CA PHE A 442 23.65 -5.83 -7.96
C PHE A 442 24.73 -5.56 -9.01
N ASP A 443 24.61 -4.47 -9.77
CA ASP A 443 25.65 -4.07 -10.72
C ASP A 443 26.84 -3.49 -9.96
N ASP A 444 28.05 -3.95 -10.30
CA ASP A 444 29.35 -3.71 -9.63
C ASP A 444 29.79 -2.24 -9.48
N TYR A 445 28.98 -1.28 -9.89
CA TYR A 445 29.30 0.13 -9.83
C TYR A 445 28.60 0.76 -8.63
N GLY A 446 29.38 1.15 -7.62
CA GLY A 446 28.98 1.73 -6.33
C GLY A 446 28.12 3.01 -6.36
N SER A 447 27.34 3.25 -7.40
CA SER A 447 26.18 4.13 -7.38
C SER A 447 25.16 3.58 -6.39
N GLU A 448 24.91 4.33 -5.31
CA GLU A 448 23.83 4.05 -4.37
C GLU A 448 22.48 4.25 -5.08
N ARG A 449 21.99 3.24 -5.80
CA ARG A 449 20.70 3.35 -6.49
C ARG A 449 19.54 3.25 -5.51
N GLU A 450 18.63 4.19 -5.65
CA GLU A 450 17.44 4.27 -4.81
C GLU A 450 16.39 3.28 -5.31
N ILE A 451 15.85 2.47 -4.42
CA ILE A 451 14.68 1.62 -4.71
C ILE A 451 13.39 2.28 -4.21
N ILE A 452 13.49 3.09 -3.17
CA ILE A 452 12.40 3.93 -2.67
C ILE A 452 13.00 5.32 -2.46
N SER A 453 12.44 6.33 -3.13
CA SER A 453 12.83 7.73 -3.00
C SER A 453 11.65 8.56 -2.53
N ALA A 454 11.61 8.90 -1.26
CA ALA A 454 10.63 9.78 -0.61
C ALA A 454 11.28 11.10 -0.17
N GLN A 455 12.19 11.64 -1.00
CA GLN A 455 12.85 12.92 -0.74
C GLN A 455 11.81 14.04 -0.68
N ASP A 456 11.94 14.94 0.29
CA ASP A 456 11.02 16.07 0.49
C ASP A 456 9.54 15.66 0.70
N ALA A 457 9.25 14.39 1.02
CA ALA A 457 7.89 13.92 1.29
C ALA A 457 7.32 14.53 2.58
N VAL A 458 6.02 14.84 2.59
CA VAL A 458 5.27 15.31 3.76
C VAL A 458 4.24 14.26 4.15
N VAL A 459 4.49 13.56 5.26
CA VAL A 459 3.64 12.52 5.83
C VAL A 459 2.93 13.09 7.05
N ASN A 460 1.62 13.31 6.96
CA ASN A 460 0.82 13.91 8.04
C ASN A 460 0.60 12.96 9.24
N GLY A 461 0.70 11.67 8.99
CA GLY A 461 0.65 10.59 9.95
C GLY A 461 2.02 9.93 10.09
N SER A 462 2.04 8.60 9.94
CA SER A 462 3.20 7.75 10.23
C SER A 462 3.71 7.02 8.98
N VAL A 463 4.99 6.63 9.03
CA VAL A 463 5.63 5.73 8.05
C VAL A 463 5.78 4.35 8.69
N PHE A 464 5.36 3.29 8.00
CA PHE A 464 5.39 1.92 8.49
C PHE A 464 6.07 0.98 7.49
N PHE A 465 7.04 0.20 7.94
CA PHE A 465 7.69 -0.87 7.16
C PHE A 465 7.28 -2.29 7.58
N ASN A 466 6.06 -2.49 8.12
CA ASN A 466 5.38 -3.79 8.40
C ASN A 466 3.98 -3.57 9.00
N PHE A 467 3.03 -4.48 8.74
CA PHE A 467 1.62 -4.32 9.13
C PHE A 467 1.20 -5.13 10.35
N ARG A 468 2.05 -5.99 10.92
CA ARG A 468 1.56 -6.94 11.94
C ARG A 468 0.92 -6.27 13.17
N SER A 469 1.23 -5.01 13.48
CA SER A 469 0.64 -4.30 14.63
C SER A 469 -0.64 -3.50 14.32
N PHE A 470 -0.91 -3.12 13.07
CA PHE A 470 -1.96 -2.11 12.79
C PHE A 470 -3.39 -2.61 13.07
N LYS A 471 -3.60 -3.93 13.02
CA LYS A 471 -4.91 -4.55 13.25
C LYS A 471 -5.36 -4.50 14.71
N LYS A 472 -4.47 -4.19 15.66
CA LYS A 472 -4.81 -4.19 17.09
C LYS A 472 -5.23 -2.82 17.61
N ASP A 473 -4.59 -1.75 17.13
CA ASP A 473 -4.84 -0.39 17.63
C ASP A 473 -6.07 0.27 16.99
N SER A 474 -6.36 -0.05 15.72
CA SER A 474 -7.56 0.45 15.02
C SER A 474 -8.85 -0.19 15.55
N LEU A 475 -8.82 -1.48 15.92
CA LEU A 475 -9.94 -2.16 16.58
C LEU A 475 -10.13 -1.70 18.03
N ALA A 476 -9.05 -1.39 18.76
CA ALA A 476 -9.15 -0.88 20.12
C ALA A 476 -9.72 0.56 20.18
N GLN A 477 -9.48 1.40 19.18
CA GLN A 477 -10.13 2.72 19.07
C GLN A 477 -11.62 2.63 18.69
N GLN A 478 -12.04 1.63 17.90
CA GLN A 478 -13.46 1.40 17.60
C GLN A 478 -14.21 0.71 18.75
N GLU A 479 -13.61 -0.26 19.44
CA GLU A 479 -14.24 -0.95 20.57
C GLU A 479 -14.33 -0.08 21.84
N GLY A 480 -13.43 0.90 22.00
CA GLY A 480 -13.46 1.86 23.10
C GLY A 480 -14.62 2.87 23.06
N GLU A 481 -15.20 3.12 21.87
CA GLU A 481 -16.38 3.99 21.73
C GLU A 481 -17.71 3.22 21.86
N GLU A 482 -17.74 1.90 21.56
CA GLU A 482 -18.93 1.07 21.76
C GLU A 482 -19.08 0.51 23.18
N GLN A 483 -17.99 0.29 23.93
CA GLN A 483 -18.07 -0.29 25.29
C GLN A 483 -18.43 0.73 26.39
N ASN A 484 -18.45 2.04 26.12
CA ASN A 484 -18.85 3.06 27.10
C ASN A 484 -20.37 3.31 27.19
N ARG A 485 -21.22 2.47 26.58
CA ARG A 485 -22.69 2.59 26.70
C ARG A 485 -23.40 1.48 27.46
N HIS A 486 -22.77 0.33 27.73
CA HIS A 486 -23.38 -0.74 28.52
C HIS A 486 -22.33 -1.43 29.37
N PHE A 487 -22.21 -1.05 30.64
CA PHE A 487 -22.10 -1.95 31.80
C PHE A 487 -21.90 -1.10 33.06
N GLY A 488 -22.94 -1.03 33.88
CA GLY A 488 -22.85 -0.58 35.27
C GLY A 488 -22.32 -1.69 36.17
N ASP A 489 -21.70 -1.25 37.27
CA ASP A 489 -21.43 -1.97 38.52
C ASP A 489 -21.02 -3.45 38.44
N VAL A 490 -19.70 -3.69 38.55
CA VAL A 490 -19.19 -4.90 39.21
C VAL A 490 -18.03 -4.54 40.13
N ASP A 491 -18.34 -4.62 41.42
CA ASP A 491 -17.48 -4.52 42.58
C ASP A 491 -16.51 -5.72 42.63
N LEU A 492 -15.19 -5.49 42.61
CA LEU A 492 -14.17 -6.54 42.76
C LEU A 492 -13.25 -6.25 43.94
N ARG A 493 -13.64 -6.75 45.11
CA ARG A 493 -12.76 -6.95 46.26
C ARG A 493 -11.82 -8.13 46.00
N PHE A 494 -10.51 -7.87 45.97
CA PHE A 494 -9.50 -8.92 46.05
C PHE A 494 -8.89 -9.01 47.46
N ASN A 495 -9.25 -10.09 48.16
CA ASN A 495 -8.54 -10.58 49.34
C ASN A 495 -7.14 -11.08 48.94
N ARG A 496 -6.09 -10.57 49.60
CA ARG A 496 -4.78 -11.23 49.71
C ARG A 496 -4.54 -11.63 51.15
N ARG A 497 -4.47 -12.94 51.41
CA ARG A 497 -3.81 -13.53 52.58
C ARG A 497 -2.28 -13.50 52.37
N PRO A 498 -1.47 -13.17 53.38
CA PRO A 498 -0.07 -13.59 53.45
C PRO A 498 0.10 -14.76 54.43
N SER A 499 1.09 -15.60 54.15
CA SER A 499 1.63 -16.68 54.97
C SER A 499 3.09 -16.82 54.48
N VAL A 500 4.18 -16.94 55.23
CA VAL A 500 4.56 -17.31 56.60
C VAL A 500 5.95 -16.66 56.80
N GLU A 501 6.18 -15.80 57.79
CA GLU A 501 6.90 -16.04 59.08
C GLU A 501 8.25 -16.79 59.02
N GLU A 502 9.31 -16.08 59.42
CA GLU A 502 10.43 -16.51 60.30
C GLU A 502 11.23 -15.24 60.65
N SER A 503 10.89 -14.56 61.75
CA SER A 503 11.44 -14.67 63.11
C SER A 503 12.80 -13.98 63.31
N GLY A 504 12.81 -12.92 64.12
CA GLY A 504 14.02 -12.25 64.60
C GLY A 504 13.71 -10.97 65.38
N ASN A 505 13.27 -11.12 66.64
CA ASN A 505 12.97 -10.05 67.59
C ASN A 505 14.19 -9.19 67.95
N ALA A 506 14.02 -7.87 68.02
CA ALA A 506 14.57 -7.03 69.08
C ALA A 506 13.74 -5.74 69.22
N ILE A 507 13.25 -5.53 70.44
CA ILE A 507 12.41 -4.42 70.92
C ILE A 507 13.32 -3.24 71.32
N LEU A 508 12.98 -2.01 70.94
CA LEU A 508 12.85 -0.83 71.84
C LEU A 508 12.60 0.49 71.08
N GLN A 509 11.44 1.06 71.37
CA GLN A 509 11.12 2.48 71.61
C GLN A 509 11.17 3.56 70.50
N SER A 510 10.03 4.28 70.48
CA SER A 510 9.82 5.73 70.30
C SER A 510 9.26 6.23 68.95
N ASN A 511 7.96 6.55 69.03
CA ASN A 511 7.24 7.77 68.65
C ASN A 511 7.57 8.55 67.35
N ASP A 512 6.46 8.99 66.74
CA ASP A 512 6.27 10.15 65.86
C ASP A 512 6.77 10.07 64.42
N LEU A 513 5.82 10.02 63.47
CA LEU A 513 5.59 11.01 62.40
C LEU A 513 4.80 10.40 61.22
N THR A 514 3.48 10.55 61.28
CA THR A 514 2.60 10.53 60.12
C THR A 514 2.42 11.95 59.59
N SER A 515 3.34 12.43 58.74
CA SER A 515 3.10 13.63 57.93
C SER A 515 4.08 13.77 56.77
N SER A 516 3.62 13.54 55.52
CA SER A 516 4.05 14.25 54.29
C SER A 516 3.65 13.56 52.96
N GLN A 517 2.41 13.07 52.84
CA GLN A 517 1.83 12.73 51.51
C GLN A 517 0.45 13.35 51.23
N SER A 518 -0.02 14.31 52.06
CA SER A 518 -1.31 15.01 51.84
C SER A 518 -1.17 16.47 51.40
N GLN A 519 0.03 16.96 51.07
CA GLN A 519 0.25 18.37 50.66
C GLN A 519 0.49 18.60 49.16
N PHE A 520 0.61 17.56 48.31
CA PHE A 520 0.73 17.76 46.86
C PHE A 520 -0.60 17.62 46.09
N GLN A 521 -1.60 16.95 46.67
CA GLN A 521 -2.93 16.79 46.05
C GLN A 521 -3.87 18.01 46.25
N LYS A 522 -3.49 18.98 47.10
CA LYS A 522 -4.31 20.16 47.44
C LYS A 522 -3.94 21.45 46.69
N GLN A 523 -2.90 21.44 45.85
CA GLN A 523 -2.51 22.61 45.02
C GLN A 523 -2.94 22.53 43.55
N LEU A 524 -3.43 21.39 43.05
CA LEU A 524 -3.90 21.27 41.66
C LEU A 524 -5.39 21.56 41.45
N ASN A 525 -6.19 21.68 42.52
CA ASN A 525 -7.64 21.97 42.45
C ASN A 525 -8.01 23.42 42.80
N ARG A 526 -7.09 24.39 42.67
CA ARG A 526 -7.36 25.80 43.06
C ARG A 526 -7.05 26.89 42.03
N LEU A 527 -6.69 26.56 40.79
CA LEU A 527 -6.56 27.58 39.74
C LEU A 527 -7.19 27.08 38.44
N MET A 528 -8.34 27.69 38.11
CA MET A 528 -8.93 27.92 36.77
C MET A 528 -10.45 27.61 36.72
N VAL A 529 -11.24 28.32 37.55
CA VAL A 529 -12.58 28.82 37.19
C VAL A 529 -12.74 30.23 37.80
N GLY A 530 -13.22 31.16 36.98
CA GLY A 530 -13.51 32.57 37.28
C GLY A 530 -13.49 33.37 35.97
N ASP A 531 -14.49 33.19 35.11
CA ASP A 531 -15.71 34.02 34.99
C ASP A 531 -15.47 35.36 34.29
N ILE A 532 -15.96 35.49 33.05
CA ILE A 532 -16.72 36.68 32.59
C ILE A 532 -17.85 36.20 31.65
N ASN A 533 -19.07 36.55 32.06
CA ASN A 533 -20.35 36.51 31.35
C ASN A 533 -20.32 37.11 29.93
N THR A 534 -21.12 36.54 29.02
CA THR A 534 -22.27 37.27 28.43
C THR A 534 -23.21 36.30 27.67
N ASN A 535 -24.47 36.27 28.13
CA ASN A 535 -25.75 36.06 27.43
C ASN A 535 -25.72 35.62 25.96
N TYR A 536 -26.41 34.53 25.63
CA TYR A 536 -27.53 34.55 24.66
C TYR A 536 -28.44 33.33 24.85
N GLN A 537 -29.74 33.59 24.70
CA GLN A 537 -30.87 32.79 25.16
C GLN A 537 -31.13 31.51 24.34
N LEU A 538 -31.67 30.52 25.07
CA LEU A 538 -32.42 29.38 24.56
C LEU A 538 -33.70 29.82 23.83
N GLU A 539 -33.97 29.24 22.66
CA GLU A 539 -35.34 28.93 22.23
C GLU A 539 -35.50 27.41 22.16
N GLU A 540 -36.23 26.88 23.13
CA GLU A 540 -36.88 25.58 23.06
C GLU A 540 -38.00 25.63 22.00
N LYS A 541 -38.07 24.60 21.14
CA LYS A 541 -39.36 24.19 20.55
C LYS A 541 -39.59 22.70 20.81
N LYS A 542 -40.50 22.49 21.76
CA LYS A 542 -41.30 21.28 22.01
C LYS A 542 -42.14 20.93 20.77
N TYR A 543 -42.20 19.65 20.42
CA TYR A 543 -43.37 18.94 19.88
C TYR A 543 -43.21 17.46 20.26
N SER A 544 -43.79 17.08 21.40
CA SER A 544 -45.04 16.31 21.54
C SER A 544 -44.91 14.82 21.20
N ALA A 545 -44.85 14.02 22.26
CA ALA A 545 -45.29 12.63 22.24
C ALA A 545 -46.83 12.60 22.35
N ASP A 546 -47.47 11.67 21.62
CA ASP A 546 -48.62 10.87 22.09
C ASP A 546 -48.85 9.72 21.08
N VAL A 547 -48.60 8.47 21.46
CA VAL A 547 -49.55 7.44 21.96
C VAL A 547 -50.37 6.77 20.84
N CYS A 548 -50.09 5.48 20.59
CA CYS A 548 -51.11 4.42 20.54
C CYS A 548 -50.47 3.02 20.66
N ASN A 549 -51.11 2.20 21.50
CA ASN A 549 -50.69 0.90 22.02
C ASN A 549 -51.06 -0.29 21.10
N GLY A 550 -50.13 -1.24 20.98
CA GLY A 550 -50.35 -2.71 20.83
C GLY A 550 -51.00 -3.26 19.55
N PRO A 551 -51.17 -4.59 19.41
CA PRO A 551 -50.19 -5.67 19.61
C PRO A 551 -50.21 -6.66 18.41
N PHE A 552 -49.09 -7.00 17.77
CA PHE A 552 -49.07 -8.12 16.81
C PHE A 552 -47.70 -8.83 16.77
N SER A 553 -47.46 -9.64 17.80
CA SER A 553 -46.65 -10.85 17.66
C SER A 553 -47.52 -11.93 17.01
N GLN A 554 -46.96 -12.67 16.04
CA GLN A 554 -47.60 -13.68 15.17
C GLN A 554 -48.17 -13.12 13.86
N PHE A 555 -47.31 -12.78 12.90
CA PHE A 555 -47.51 -12.96 11.45
C PHE A 555 -46.29 -12.44 10.67
N PHE A 556 -45.10 -13.03 10.87
CA PHE A 556 -43.95 -12.77 10.01
C PHE A 556 -43.06 -14.01 9.94
N TRP A 557 -43.57 -15.06 9.29
CA TRP A 557 -42.80 -16.26 8.96
C TRP A 557 -42.99 -16.75 7.51
N LEU A 558 -43.61 -15.97 6.62
CA LEU A 558 -43.91 -16.47 5.25
C LEU A 558 -43.75 -15.48 4.08
N THR A 559 -43.07 -14.33 4.24
CA THR A 559 -42.91 -13.34 3.15
C THR A 559 -41.52 -12.72 3.06
N PHE A 560 -40.46 -13.51 3.27
CA PHE A 560 -39.07 -13.04 3.12
C PHE A 560 -38.21 -13.86 2.14
N PHE A 561 -38.83 -14.71 1.30
CA PHE A 561 -38.09 -15.66 0.45
C PHE A 561 -38.25 -15.51 -1.07
N ASP A 562 -38.86 -14.42 -1.58
CA ASP A 562 -39.11 -14.27 -3.03
C ASP A 562 -38.27 -13.20 -3.77
N GLU A 563 -37.30 -12.54 -3.13
CA GLU A 563 -36.46 -11.52 -3.82
C GLU A 563 -34.98 -11.86 -4.00
N PHE A 564 -34.55 -13.08 -3.67
CA PHE A 564 -33.22 -13.56 -4.06
C PHE A 564 -33.32 -14.70 -5.07
N GLY A 565 -33.46 -14.31 -6.34
CA GLY A 565 -33.19 -15.16 -7.48
C GLY A 565 -31.70 -15.49 -7.56
N ASP A 566 -31.29 -16.61 -6.95
CA ASP A 566 -30.61 -17.72 -7.64
C ASP A 566 -30.25 -18.83 -6.61
N LYS A 567 -31.10 -19.84 -6.53
CA LYS A 567 -30.90 -21.05 -5.69
C LYS A 567 -29.63 -21.83 -6.08
N GLN A 568 -29.02 -21.60 -7.25
CA GLN A 568 -27.81 -22.32 -7.66
C GLN A 568 -26.53 -21.73 -7.05
N GLN A 569 -26.43 -20.41 -6.87
CA GLN A 569 -25.26 -19.79 -6.23
C GLN A 569 -25.14 -20.15 -4.75
N TRP A 570 -26.26 -20.20 -4.03
CA TRP A 570 -26.27 -20.68 -2.64
C TRP A 570 -25.90 -22.16 -2.53
N ARG A 571 -26.31 -23.01 -3.49
CA ARG A 571 -25.89 -24.42 -3.54
C ARG A 571 -24.39 -24.56 -3.84
N ALA A 572 -23.79 -23.68 -4.63
CA ALA A 572 -22.36 -23.70 -4.92
C ALA A 572 -21.52 -23.27 -3.70
N LEU A 573 -21.93 -22.21 -3.01
CA LEU A 573 -21.28 -21.73 -1.78
C LEU A 573 -21.49 -22.70 -0.61
N SER A 574 -22.69 -23.29 -0.46
CA SER A 574 -22.94 -24.31 0.56
C SER A 574 -22.15 -25.58 0.27
N ASN A 575 -22.00 -25.98 -1.00
CA ASN A 575 -21.20 -27.15 -1.37
C ASN A 575 -19.70 -26.91 -1.17
N GLN A 576 -19.17 -25.70 -1.40
CA GLN A 576 -17.78 -25.36 -1.08
C GLN A 576 -17.51 -25.34 0.44
N ALA A 577 -18.44 -24.80 1.24
CA ALA A 577 -18.37 -24.87 2.70
C ALA A 577 -18.49 -26.32 3.20
N LEU A 578 -19.34 -27.14 2.57
CA LEU A 578 -19.50 -28.56 2.88
C LEU A 578 -18.25 -29.37 2.53
N ILE A 579 -17.59 -29.08 1.40
CA ILE A 579 -16.31 -29.71 1.00
C ILE A 579 -15.21 -29.36 2.01
N GLY A 580 -15.10 -28.09 2.43
CA GLY A 580 -14.16 -27.67 3.47
C GLY A 580 -14.44 -28.31 4.84
N MET A 581 -15.71 -28.47 5.21
CA MET A 581 -16.10 -29.18 6.43
C MET A 581 -15.84 -30.69 6.33
N VAL A 582 -16.05 -31.31 5.17
CA VAL A 582 -15.76 -32.73 4.92
C VAL A 582 -14.25 -33.00 4.99
N GLU A 583 -13.41 -32.13 4.42
CA GLU A 583 -11.95 -32.22 4.55
C GLU A 583 -11.48 -32.05 6.00
N ALA A 584 -12.04 -31.08 6.73
CA ALA A 584 -11.76 -30.91 8.16
C ALA A 584 -12.19 -32.14 8.98
N ARG A 585 -13.33 -32.74 8.66
CA ARG A 585 -13.84 -33.97 9.30
C ARG A 585 -13.00 -35.19 8.96
N GLN A 586 -12.47 -35.30 7.75
CA GLN A 586 -11.54 -36.36 7.35
C GLN A 586 -10.19 -36.22 8.06
N ILE A 587 -9.70 -35.00 8.25
CA ILE A 587 -8.48 -34.72 9.03
C ILE A 587 -8.70 -35.07 10.50
N LEU A 588 -9.83 -34.65 11.09
CA LEU A 588 -10.21 -35.00 12.46
C LEU A 588 -10.37 -36.51 12.65
N ALA A 589 -11.01 -37.21 11.71
CA ALA A 589 -11.14 -38.66 11.75
C ALA A 589 -9.77 -39.39 11.62
N LYS A 590 -8.82 -38.84 10.83
CA LYS A 590 -7.43 -39.34 10.78
C LYS A 590 -6.69 -39.12 12.10
N ILE A 591 -6.94 -38.00 12.78
CA ILE A 591 -6.37 -37.69 14.09
C ILE A 591 -6.98 -38.60 15.15
N GLU A 592 -8.31 -38.79 15.17
CA GLU A 592 -8.99 -39.69 16.09
C GLU A 592 -8.59 -41.14 15.88
N ARG A 593 -8.45 -41.63 14.64
CA ARG A 593 -7.94 -42.99 14.39
C ARG A 593 -6.52 -43.17 14.92
N LYS A 594 -5.67 -42.16 14.82
CA LYS A 594 -4.32 -42.18 15.41
C LYS A 594 -4.40 -42.14 16.94
N ILE A 595 -5.23 -41.29 17.54
CA ILE A 595 -5.41 -41.22 19.00
C ILE A 595 -5.98 -42.54 19.55
N THR A 596 -6.94 -43.17 18.87
CA THR A 596 -7.55 -44.45 19.25
C THR A 596 -6.58 -45.62 19.07
N PHE A 597 -5.75 -45.60 18.02
CA PHE A 597 -4.62 -46.51 17.88
C PHE A 597 -3.61 -46.33 19.02
N PHE A 598 -3.29 -45.09 19.39
CA PHE A 598 -2.43 -44.79 20.54
C PHE A 598 -3.04 -45.22 21.87
N ARG A 599 -4.37 -45.07 22.07
CA ARG A 599 -5.07 -45.57 23.26
C ARG A 599 -5.03 -47.10 23.35
N ARG A 600 -5.23 -47.84 22.25
CA ARG A 600 -5.09 -49.30 22.22
C ARG A 600 -3.66 -49.76 22.53
N VAL A 601 -2.65 -49.06 22.02
CA VAL A 601 -1.24 -49.35 22.30
C VAL A 601 -0.85 -49.02 23.76
N ILE A 602 -1.47 -48.00 24.36
CA ILE A 602 -1.27 -47.66 25.79
C ILE A 602 -1.93 -48.70 26.71
N VAL A 603 -3.11 -49.22 26.35
CA VAL A 603 -3.81 -50.26 27.11
C VAL A 603 -3.07 -51.59 27.03
N ASN A 604 -2.56 -51.97 25.85
CA ASN A 604 -1.79 -53.22 25.69
C ASN A 604 -0.39 -53.18 26.30
N SER A 605 0.18 -51.99 26.53
CA SER A 605 1.53 -51.85 27.12
C SER A 605 1.53 -51.75 28.65
N LYS A 606 0.38 -51.91 29.33
CA LYS A 606 0.31 -52.10 30.78
C LYS A 606 0.57 -53.54 31.23
N GLN A 607 0.60 -54.52 30.31
CA GLN A 607 0.78 -55.95 30.64
C GLN A 607 2.23 -56.49 30.57
N GLN A 608 3.22 -55.69 30.19
CA GLN A 608 4.63 -56.14 30.19
C GLN A 608 5.50 -55.21 31.04
N GLY A 609 5.90 -55.72 32.19
CA GLY A 609 6.70 -55.07 33.23
C GLY A 609 8.17 -54.89 32.84
N SER A 610 8.45 -53.99 31.92
CA SER A 610 9.81 -53.46 31.69
C SER A 610 9.72 -52.02 31.20
N ARG A 611 9.76 -51.05 32.13
CA ARG A 611 9.55 -49.63 31.84
C ARG A 611 10.51 -48.73 32.62
N SER A 612 11.53 -48.22 31.93
CA SER A 612 12.11 -46.91 32.21
C SER A 612 12.71 -46.27 30.95
N GLN A 613 13.44 -47.06 30.15
CA GLN A 613 14.13 -46.51 28.97
C GLN A 613 13.21 -46.27 27.76
N HIS A 614 12.24 -47.15 27.49
CA HIS A 614 11.30 -46.95 26.37
C HIS A 614 10.30 -45.81 26.60
N PHE A 615 9.98 -45.46 27.85
CA PHE A 615 9.10 -44.33 28.16
C PHE A 615 9.81 -42.98 27.95
N LYS A 616 11.09 -42.87 28.36
CA LYS A 616 11.93 -41.70 28.08
C LYS A 616 12.13 -41.48 26.57
N ALA A 617 12.49 -42.52 25.83
CA ALA A 617 12.68 -42.43 24.38
C ALA A 617 11.42 -41.93 23.65
N ARG A 618 10.23 -42.37 24.09
CA ARG A 618 8.94 -41.98 23.50
C ARG A 618 8.47 -40.58 23.90
N LEU A 619 8.79 -40.11 25.12
CA LEU A 619 8.61 -38.72 25.52
C LEU A 619 9.50 -37.78 24.69
N TYR A 620 10.75 -38.18 24.42
CA TYR A 620 11.63 -37.45 23.50
C TYR A 620 11.07 -37.39 22.08
N THR A 621 10.42 -38.44 21.59
CA THR A 621 9.77 -38.42 20.26
C THR A 621 8.54 -37.51 20.24
N LEU A 622 7.75 -37.46 21.31
CA LEU A 622 6.62 -36.52 21.45
C LEU A 622 7.08 -35.07 21.57
N PHE A 623 8.18 -34.81 22.30
CA PHE A 623 8.81 -33.50 22.35
C PHE A 623 9.42 -33.10 21.00
N ALA A 624 10.06 -34.03 20.30
CA ALA A 624 10.57 -33.82 18.94
C ALA A 624 9.42 -33.53 17.97
N LEU A 625 8.32 -34.28 18.03
CA LEU A 625 7.13 -34.07 17.19
C LEU A 625 6.43 -32.75 17.51
N ARG A 626 6.31 -32.37 18.79
CA ARG A 626 5.78 -31.05 19.20
C ARG A 626 6.69 -29.92 18.71
N ARG A 627 8.01 -30.13 18.70
CA ARG A 627 9.01 -29.20 18.14
C ARG A 627 8.95 -29.15 16.61
N GLU A 628 8.67 -30.27 15.95
CA GLU A 628 8.48 -30.42 14.50
C GLU A 628 7.18 -29.76 14.04
N ILE A 629 6.09 -29.94 14.80
CA ILE A 629 4.79 -29.28 14.59
C ILE A 629 4.92 -27.78 14.84
N LYS A 630 5.59 -27.34 15.92
CA LYS A 630 5.93 -25.91 16.10
C LYS A 630 6.80 -25.37 14.96
N ARG A 631 7.76 -26.15 14.45
CA ARG A 631 8.58 -25.79 13.27
C ARG A 631 7.75 -25.70 11.99
N LYS A 632 6.84 -26.64 11.73
CA LYS A 632 5.97 -26.65 10.55
C LYS A 632 4.87 -25.59 10.63
N HIS A 633 4.37 -25.26 11.83
CA HIS A 633 3.46 -24.13 12.03
C HIS A 633 4.19 -22.77 11.89
N ARG A 634 5.48 -22.69 12.27
CA ARG A 634 6.38 -21.57 11.95
C ARG A 634 6.80 -21.47 10.48
N ARG A 635 6.52 -22.50 9.66
CA ARG A 635 6.72 -22.49 8.20
C ARG A 635 5.50 -21.97 7.42
N LYS A 636 4.45 -21.47 8.09
CA LYS A 636 3.53 -20.55 7.40
C LYS A 636 4.39 -19.36 6.97
N HIS A 637 4.38 -19.05 5.66
CA HIS A 637 5.16 -17.98 5.04
C HIS A 637 5.25 -16.75 5.96
N PRO A 638 6.39 -16.05 6.01
CA PRO A 638 6.54 -14.82 6.79
C PRO A 638 5.64 -13.71 6.20
N LEU A 639 4.33 -13.86 6.34
CA LEU A 639 3.31 -12.89 5.97
C LEU A 639 3.59 -11.64 6.80
N GLY A 640 4.02 -10.58 6.12
CA GLY A 640 4.25 -9.26 6.67
C GLY A 640 5.71 -8.78 6.68
N VAL A 641 6.69 -9.60 6.31
CA VAL A 641 8.08 -9.10 6.24
C VAL A 641 8.27 -8.25 4.99
N THR A 642 8.69 -7.01 5.18
CA THR A 642 9.08 -6.13 4.09
C THR A 642 10.55 -6.36 3.74
N LEU A 643 10.82 -6.68 2.48
CA LEU A 643 12.17 -6.89 1.96
C LEU A 643 12.51 -5.74 1.02
N VAL A 644 13.63 -5.07 1.28
CA VAL A 644 14.14 -3.97 0.46
C VAL A 644 15.58 -4.26 0.07
N ALA A 645 15.86 -4.36 -1.23
CA ALA A 645 17.19 -4.47 -1.80
C ALA A 645 17.47 -3.25 -2.69
N GLY A 646 18.28 -2.34 -2.18
CA GLY A 646 18.56 -1.00 -2.71
C GLY A 646 18.47 0.07 -1.61
N LYS A 647 18.82 1.32 -1.96
CA LYS A 647 18.78 2.45 -1.03
C LYS A 647 17.35 2.96 -0.84
N VAL A 648 16.96 3.16 0.42
CA VAL A 648 15.71 3.83 0.82
C VAL A 648 16.05 5.26 1.23
N ASN A 649 15.59 6.25 0.46
CA ASN A 649 15.92 7.65 0.70
C ASN A 649 14.70 8.46 1.15
N PHE A 650 14.73 8.96 2.39
CA PHE A 650 13.75 9.88 2.99
C PHE A 650 14.40 11.24 3.32
N GLU A 651 15.45 11.61 2.59
CA GLU A 651 16.15 12.87 2.83
C GLU A 651 15.18 14.07 2.81
N ARG A 652 15.27 14.94 3.84
CA ARG A 652 14.41 16.12 4.04
C ARG A 652 12.91 15.83 4.17
N ALA A 653 12.49 14.57 4.33
CA ALA A 653 11.09 14.26 4.59
C ALA A 653 10.61 14.83 5.94
N ILE A 654 9.33 15.17 6.02
CA ILE A 654 8.64 15.63 7.22
C ILE A 654 7.58 14.59 7.58
N VAL A 655 7.73 13.95 8.74
CA VAL A 655 6.79 12.94 9.26
C VAL A 655 6.20 13.48 10.56
N LYS A 656 4.91 13.77 10.59
CA LYS A 656 4.27 14.44 11.75
C LYS A 656 3.97 13.49 12.92
N ARG A 657 3.95 12.18 12.71
CA ARG A 657 3.85 11.18 13.78
C ARG A 657 5.10 10.30 13.82
N ASN A 658 4.98 9.00 13.60
CA ASN A 658 6.05 8.04 13.89
C ASN A 658 6.69 7.50 12.60
N PHE A 659 7.95 7.10 12.68
CA PHE A 659 8.65 6.36 11.64
C PHE A 659 9.03 4.97 12.15
N ILE A 660 8.37 3.93 11.66
CA ILE A 660 8.40 2.59 12.25
C ILE A 660 8.94 1.56 11.27
N CYS A 661 10.09 0.95 11.58
CA CYS A 661 10.75 -0.09 10.78
C CYS A 661 10.80 -1.46 11.47
N ASN A 662 9.67 -1.95 11.97
CA ASN A 662 9.62 -3.24 12.65
C ASN A 662 9.54 -4.39 11.62
N GLY A 663 10.36 -5.44 11.72
CA GLY A 663 10.23 -6.63 10.85
C GLY A 663 10.49 -6.43 9.36
N SER A 664 11.39 -5.50 9.05
CA SER A 664 11.87 -5.20 7.70
C SER A 664 13.35 -5.54 7.53
N PHE A 665 13.73 -6.00 6.34
CA PHE A 665 15.11 -6.28 5.95
C PHE A 665 15.54 -5.30 4.86
N PHE A 666 16.62 -4.57 5.09
CA PHE A 666 17.19 -3.65 4.11
C PHE A 666 18.58 -4.12 3.71
N TYR A 667 18.82 -4.23 2.41
CA TYR A 667 20.12 -4.55 1.83
C TYR A 667 20.53 -3.39 0.94
N ALA A 668 21.57 -2.64 1.31
CA ALA A 668 22.13 -1.59 0.45
C ALA A 668 22.69 -2.17 -0.85
N CYS A 669 23.38 -3.30 -0.72
CA CYS A 669 23.90 -4.14 -1.80
C CYS A 669 24.00 -5.57 -1.24
N LEU A 670 23.71 -6.61 -2.03
CA LEU A 670 23.98 -7.97 -1.57
C LEU A 670 25.49 -8.17 -1.50
N PRO A 671 26.03 -8.65 -0.37
CA PRO A 671 27.46 -8.86 -0.26
C PRO A 671 27.90 -9.87 -1.32
N ALA A 672 28.73 -9.43 -2.27
CA ALA A 672 29.57 -10.31 -3.09
C ALA A 672 30.54 -11.16 -2.23
N GLN A 673 30.64 -10.82 -0.94
CA GLN A 673 31.52 -11.39 0.05
C GLN A 673 31.01 -12.72 0.62
N SER A 674 31.26 -13.79 -0.12
CA SER A 674 31.67 -15.02 0.52
C SER A 674 32.88 -15.54 -0.22
N THR A 675 34.01 -15.64 0.50
CA THR A 675 35.26 -16.24 0.03
C THR A 675 35.11 -17.70 -0.42
N SER A 676 33.94 -18.33 -0.19
CA SER A 676 33.51 -19.48 -0.98
C SER A 676 32.19 -19.19 -1.70
N ALA A 677 32.11 -19.45 -3.01
CA ALA A 677 30.86 -19.40 -3.76
C ALA A 677 29.73 -20.22 -3.06
N LYS A 678 30.11 -21.29 -2.33
CA LYS A 678 29.20 -22.09 -1.49
C LYS A 678 28.58 -21.30 -0.34
N GLY A 679 29.31 -20.41 0.34
CA GLY A 679 28.79 -19.63 1.47
C GLY A 679 27.76 -18.58 1.05
N ALA A 680 28.02 -17.83 -0.03
CA ALA A 680 27.08 -16.86 -0.59
C ALA A 680 25.83 -17.57 -1.14
N GLN A 681 26.00 -18.67 -1.89
CA GLN A 681 24.87 -19.48 -2.34
C GLN A 681 24.07 -20.06 -1.16
N THR A 682 24.72 -20.49 -0.08
CA THR A 682 24.00 -21.05 1.08
C THR A 682 23.29 -19.96 1.89
N PHE A 683 23.89 -18.78 2.03
CA PHE A 683 23.25 -17.63 2.68
C PHE A 683 22.07 -17.13 1.85
N GLY A 684 22.27 -16.91 0.56
CA GLY A 684 21.21 -16.54 -0.38
C GLY A 684 20.09 -17.57 -0.39
N LYS A 685 20.41 -18.87 -0.55
CA LYS A 685 19.40 -19.94 -0.49
C LYS A 685 18.70 -20.00 0.86
N ARG A 686 19.36 -19.77 2.00
CA ARG A 686 18.69 -19.81 3.32
C ARG A 686 17.79 -18.60 3.54
N VAL A 687 18.26 -17.39 3.24
CA VAL A 687 17.52 -16.14 3.44
C VAL A 687 16.37 -16.03 2.44
N PHE A 688 16.61 -16.39 1.18
CA PHE A 688 15.66 -16.24 0.09
C PHE A 688 14.89 -17.52 -0.26
N SER A 689 15.11 -18.65 0.43
CA SER A 689 14.28 -19.87 0.23
C SER A 689 12.78 -19.65 0.46
N GLY A 690 12.40 -18.61 1.20
CA GLY A 690 11.01 -18.19 1.38
C GLY A 690 10.43 -17.38 0.22
N PHE A 691 11.26 -16.97 -0.75
CA PHE A 691 10.92 -16.11 -1.88
C PHE A 691 11.37 -16.79 -3.19
N PRO A 692 10.52 -17.65 -3.80
CA PRO A 692 10.89 -18.48 -4.96
C PRO A 692 11.52 -17.69 -6.10
N TYR A 693 10.97 -16.52 -6.41
CA TYR A 693 11.48 -15.64 -7.47
C TYR A 693 12.89 -15.11 -7.18
N VAL A 694 13.17 -14.70 -5.94
CA VAL A 694 14.50 -14.24 -5.55
C VAL A 694 15.49 -15.39 -5.61
N ARG A 695 15.06 -16.60 -5.27
CA ARG A 695 15.91 -17.79 -5.42
C ARG A 695 16.27 -18.07 -6.88
N ASP A 696 15.30 -18.09 -7.78
CA ASP A 696 15.54 -18.37 -9.20
C ASP A 696 16.42 -17.30 -9.84
N TRP A 697 16.23 -16.03 -9.44
CA TRP A 697 17.09 -14.92 -9.84
C TRP A 697 18.50 -15.01 -9.24
N LEU A 698 18.66 -15.40 -7.97
CA LEU A 698 19.99 -15.61 -7.35
C LEU A 698 20.74 -16.80 -7.95
N ASP A 699 20.01 -17.84 -8.38
CA ASP A 699 20.57 -19.02 -9.03
C ASP A 699 21.04 -18.72 -10.47
N SER A 700 20.56 -17.63 -11.11
CA SER A 700 20.98 -17.22 -12.46
C SER A 700 22.19 -16.27 -12.50
N GLN A 701 22.58 -15.67 -11.37
CA GLN A 701 23.70 -14.73 -11.30
C GLN A 701 25.04 -15.45 -11.06
N THR A 702 26.04 -15.19 -11.90
CA THR A 702 27.43 -15.66 -11.70
C THR A 702 28.18 -14.72 -10.76
N TRP A 703 28.38 -15.15 -9.51
CA TRP A 703 29.11 -14.39 -8.50
C TRP A 703 30.61 -14.37 -8.79
N LYS A 704 31.18 -13.22 -9.15
CA LYS A 704 32.65 -13.04 -9.22
C LYS A 704 33.19 -12.74 -7.82
N SER A 705 34.20 -13.50 -7.39
CA SER A 705 34.75 -13.45 -6.02
C SER A 705 35.74 -12.31 -5.74
N ASP A 706 36.07 -11.48 -6.73
CA ASP A 706 37.37 -10.79 -6.73
C ASP A 706 37.35 -9.33 -6.27
N LEU A 707 36.24 -8.81 -5.74
CA LEU A 707 36.00 -7.35 -5.64
C LEU A 707 36.01 -6.73 -4.23
N VAL A 708 36.68 -7.35 -3.25
CA VAL A 708 36.35 -7.14 -1.83
C VAL A 708 37.45 -6.49 -0.97
N THR A 709 38.59 -6.16 -1.58
CA THR A 709 39.75 -5.52 -0.95
C THR A 709 39.50 -4.22 -0.17
N ASP A 710 38.83 -3.27 -0.83
CA ASP A 710 39.25 -1.86 -0.71
C ASP A 710 38.13 -0.84 -0.47
N GLN A 711 36.87 -1.27 -0.37
CA GLN A 711 35.77 -0.34 -0.11
C GLN A 711 35.71 0.05 1.38
N LYS A 712 36.42 1.13 1.74
CA LYS A 712 36.40 1.75 3.09
C LYS A 712 35.02 2.24 3.57
N LYS A 713 33.99 2.30 2.70
CA LYS A 713 32.67 2.88 3.01
C LYS A 713 31.56 1.92 2.57
N LEU A 714 30.74 1.47 3.53
CA LEU A 714 29.55 0.67 3.24
C LEU A 714 28.51 1.53 2.50
N PRO A 715 27.80 0.98 1.50
CA PRO A 715 26.74 1.70 0.79
C PRO A 715 25.54 1.98 1.71
N THR A 716 24.83 3.08 1.46
CA THR A 716 23.69 3.50 2.27
C THR A 716 22.44 2.68 1.97
N ALA A 717 21.94 1.95 2.97
CA ALA A 717 20.69 1.18 2.89
C ALA A 717 19.47 2.06 3.16
N ILE A 718 19.57 2.93 4.17
CA ILE A 718 18.49 3.85 4.55
C ILE A 718 19.11 5.22 4.81
N SER A 719 18.57 6.25 4.18
CA SER A 719 18.93 7.65 4.39
C SER A 719 17.72 8.40 4.96
N LEU A 720 17.84 8.88 6.19
CA LEU A 720 16.94 9.83 6.87
C LEU A 720 17.66 11.17 7.07
N ARG A 721 18.55 11.54 6.15
CA ARG A 721 19.34 12.77 6.25
C ARG A 721 18.43 13.99 6.29
N ARG A 722 18.57 14.85 7.30
CA ARG A 722 17.73 16.05 7.49
C ARG A 722 16.22 15.77 7.57
N THR A 723 15.81 14.53 7.83
CA THR A 723 14.40 14.18 8.05
C THR A 723 13.93 14.74 9.38
N ARG A 724 12.70 15.25 9.43
CA ARG A 724 12.04 15.69 10.67
C ARG A 724 10.89 14.75 11.00
N VAL A 725 11.01 13.99 12.09
CA VAL A 725 9.97 13.13 12.64
C VAL A 725 9.47 13.77 13.93
N SER A 726 8.25 14.32 13.93
CA SER A 726 7.71 15.00 15.11
C SER A 726 7.40 14.04 16.26
N GLY A 727 7.05 12.79 15.95
CA GLY A 727 6.92 11.69 16.91
C GLY A 727 8.19 10.84 16.98
N ASP A 728 8.02 9.53 17.08
CA ASP A 728 9.10 8.61 17.45
C ASP A 728 9.67 7.83 16.26
N LEU A 729 10.98 7.57 16.30
CA LEU A 729 11.71 6.76 15.32
C LEU A 729 12.00 5.38 15.90
N TYR A 730 11.39 4.34 15.32
CA TYR A 730 11.55 2.94 15.74
C TYR A 730 12.36 2.14 14.73
N LEU A 731 13.63 1.90 15.08
CA LEU A 731 14.56 1.02 14.38
C LEU A 731 14.96 -0.15 15.30
N ASN A 732 13.96 -0.85 15.86
CA ASN A 732 14.14 -1.91 16.85
C ASN A 732 13.27 -3.16 16.56
N GLU A 733 13.09 -4.03 17.55
CA GLU A 733 12.29 -5.26 17.40
C GLU A 733 10.77 -5.02 17.53
N GLY A 734 10.31 -3.81 17.84
CA GLY A 734 8.94 -3.54 18.29
C GLY A 734 8.65 -4.07 19.70
N ASP A 735 7.50 -3.70 20.26
CA ASP A 735 7.10 -4.07 21.63
C ASP A 735 6.71 -5.56 21.77
N ASP A 736 6.33 -6.19 20.66
CA ASP A 736 5.93 -7.59 20.63
C ASP A 736 7.15 -8.51 20.64
N LEU A 737 7.30 -9.31 21.71
CA LEU A 737 8.30 -10.38 21.89
C LEU A 737 8.41 -11.39 20.72
N GLU A 738 7.47 -11.38 19.77
CA GLU A 738 7.41 -12.23 18.60
C GLU A 738 7.68 -11.50 17.26
N ALA A 739 7.86 -10.18 17.29
CA ALA A 739 8.12 -9.41 16.09
C ALA A 739 9.52 -9.71 15.52
N ILE A 740 9.58 -9.71 14.19
CA ILE A 740 10.82 -9.94 13.45
C ILE A 740 11.69 -8.68 13.66
N PRO A 741 12.97 -8.80 14.00
CA PRO A 741 13.81 -7.64 14.24
C PRO A 741 14.02 -6.84 12.95
N PHE A 742 14.08 -5.51 13.07
CA PHE A 742 14.69 -4.64 12.06
C PHE A 742 16.10 -5.16 11.72
N ARG A 743 16.41 -5.35 10.44
CA ARG A 743 17.75 -5.72 9.98
C ARG A 743 18.19 -4.87 8.80
N VAL A 744 19.41 -4.35 8.88
CA VAL A 744 20.01 -3.54 7.81
C VAL A 744 21.40 -4.05 7.49
N PHE A 745 21.68 -4.26 6.21
CA PHE A 745 22.99 -4.60 5.67
C PHE A 745 23.45 -3.42 4.80
N GLY A 746 24.19 -2.49 5.41
CA GLY A 746 24.63 -1.22 4.83
C GLY A 746 24.64 -0.09 5.86
N ARG A 747 24.82 1.13 5.40
CA ARG A 747 24.79 2.33 6.24
C ARG A 747 23.35 2.81 6.49
N VAL A 748 23.04 3.17 7.72
CA VAL A 748 21.85 3.94 8.12
C VAL A 748 22.29 5.38 8.36
N ASP A 749 21.95 6.28 7.44
CA ASP A 749 22.32 7.70 7.50
C ASP A 749 21.23 8.53 8.17
N LEU A 750 21.42 8.89 9.44
CA LEU A 750 20.57 9.78 10.23
C LEU A 750 21.16 11.19 10.31
N HIS A 751 22.02 11.58 9.35
CA HIS A 751 22.76 12.82 9.46
C HIS A 751 21.85 14.05 9.51
N SER A 752 21.95 14.83 10.60
CA SER A 752 21.12 16.02 10.84
C SER A 752 19.61 15.78 10.90
N SER A 753 19.14 14.57 11.22
CA SER A 753 17.72 14.32 11.44
C SER A 753 17.24 14.86 12.80
N GLU A 754 15.95 15.14 12.91
CA GLU A 754 15.30 15.55 14.15
C GLU A 754 14.16 14.58 14.43
N VAL A 755 14.18 13.94 15.60
CA VAL A 755 13.16 12.96 16.01
C VAL A 755 12.72 13.24 17.44
N GLY A 756 11.50 12.86 17.82
CA GLY A 756 11.02 12.91 19.20
C GLY A 756 11.83 11.96 20.10
N GLN A 757 11.47 10.68 20.09
CA GLN A 757 12.26 9.63 20.73
C GLN A 757 12.91 8.71 19.69
N PHE A 758 14.10 8.21 20.00
CA PHE A 758 14.84 7.29 19.15
C PHE A 758 14.92 5.90 19.77
N PHE A 759 14.19 4.95 19.22
CA PHE A 759 14.17 3.55 19.64
C PHE A 759 15.08 2.72 18.72
N VAL A 760 16.16 2.16 19.26
CA VAL A 760 17.16 1.39 18.50
C VAL A 760 17.60 0.16 19.27
N ASN A 761 17.79 -0.99 18.60
CA ASN A 761 18.38 -2.18 19.23
C ASN A 761 19.78 -2.45 18.66
N PRO A 762 20.86 -2.01 19.33
CA PRO A 762 22.21 -2.11 18.80
C PRO A 762 22.88 -3.49 18.99
N VAL A 763 22.25 -4.47 19.67
CA VAL A 763 23.00 -5.51 20.40
C VAL A 763 22.80 -6.94 19.90
N ARG A 764 21.90 -7.25 18.96
CA ARG A 764 21.91 -8.60 18.35
C ARG A 764 23.12 -8.75 17.41
N GLY A 765 24.28 -8.93 18.04
CA GLY A 765 25.61 -9.33 17.57
C GLY A 765 26.08 -8.70 16.28
N MET A 766 27.11 -7.85 16.33
CA MET A 766 28.14 -7.79 15.27
C MET A 766 27.60 -7.97 13.83
N HIS A 767 26.63 -7.17 13.39
CA HIS A 767 26.48 -6.97 11.97
C HIS A 767 27.68 -6.12 11.55
N GLU A 768 28.82 -6.73 11.25
CA GLU A 768 30.00 -6.08 10.64
C GLU A 768 29.64 -5.21 9.42
N GLN A 769 28.43 -5.42 8.90
CA GLN A 769 27.86 -4.83 7.72
C GLN A 769 26.83 -3.71 8.00
N THR A 770 26.51 -3.34 9.26
CA THR A 770 25.65 -2.18 9.54
C THR A 770 26.48 -1.00 10.06
N GLU A 771 26.38 0.15 9.40
CA GLU A 771 27.07 1.38 9.81
C GLU A 771 26.07 2.48 10.19
N TRP A 772 26.12 2.99 11.42
CA TRP A 772 25.24 4.07 11.88
C TRP A 772 25.92 5.43 11.72
N LYS A 773 25.36 6.30 10.87
CA LYS A 773 25.80 7.69 10.72
C LYS A 773 24.80 8.63 11.39
N ILE A 774 25.08 9.01 12.63
CA ILE A 774 24.16 9.80 13.48
C ILE A 774 24.62 11.24 13.75
N VAL A 775 25.61 11.73 12.99
CA VAL A 775 26.15 13.08 13.17
C VAL A 775 25.08 14.12 12.85
N GLY A 776 24.88 15.13 13.70
CA GLY A 776 23.81 16.12 13.50
C GLY A 776 22.45 15.74 14.10
N MET A 777 22.23 14.47 14.46
CA MET A 777 20.92 13.99 14.89
C MET A 777 20.48 14.64 16.21
N LYS A 778 19.21 15.06 16.29
CA LYS A 778 18.54 15.57 17.49
C LYS A 778 17.45 14.60 17.93
N TYR A 779 17.44 14.26 19.21
CA TYR A 779 16.42 13.43 19.86
C TYR A 779 16.28 13.79 21.33
N ASN A 780 15.07 13.65 21.88
CA ASN A 780 14.77 13.92 23.29
C ASN A 780 15.17 12.76 24.19
N TYR A 781 14.98 11.53 23.71
CA TYR A 781 15.28 10.31 24.44
C TYR A 781 15.78 9.24 23.48
N ILE A 782 16.69 8.39 23.94
CA ILE A 782 17.14 7.21 23.19
C ILE A 782 16.90 5.97 24.03
N TYR A 783 16.24 4.98 23.45
CA TYR A 783 15.85 3.77 24.14
C TYR A 783 16.28 2.52 23.37
N SER A 784 16.69 1.49 24.09
CA SER A 784 16.94 0.16 23.53
C SER A 784 16.22 -0.87 24.37
N TYR A 785 15.16 -1.45 23.82
CA TYR A 785 14.44 -2.54 24.47
C TYR A 785 15.17 -3.88 24.24
N SER A 786 15.44 -4.62 25.32
CA SER A 786 15.77 -6.05 25.26
C SER A 786 15.34 -6.73 26.56
N SER A 787 14.14 -7.29 26.57
CA SER A 787 13.49 -7.90 27.73
C SER A 787 14.11 -9.23 28.21
N ARG A 788 15.15 -9.77 27.54
CA ARG A 788 15.74 -11.08 27.91
C ARG A 788 17.26 -11.09 28.10
N ALA A 789 17.95 -9.99 27.82
CA ALA A 789 19.41 -9.90 27.97
C ALA A 789 19.88 -8.54 28.54
N ILE A 790 19.10 -7.99 29.47
CA ILE A 790 19.24 -6.64 30.04
C ILE A 790 20.69 -6.30 30.42
N LYS A 791 21.44 -7.22 31.03
CA LYS A 791 22.79 -6.93 31.57
C LYS A 791 23.88 -6.69 30.53
N ASP A 792 23.80 -7.29 29.34
CA ASP A 792 24.83 -7.10 28.30
C ASP A 792 24.44 -6.01 27.30
N HIS A 793 23.13 -5.75 27.15
CA HIS A 793 22.63 -4.69 26.27
C HIS A 793 22.84 -3.29 26.84
N GLU A 794 22.58 -3.12 28.14
CA GLU A 794 22.91 -1.86 28.83
C GLU A 794 24.39 -1.54 28.68
N LYS A 795 25.27 -2.55 28.72
CA LYS A 795 26.70 -2.35 28.48
C LYS A 795 26.96 -1.83 27.07
N VAL A 796 26.39 -2.41 26.01
CA VAL A 796 26.71 -1.95 24.63
C VAL A 796 26.29 -0.51 24.37
N LEU A 797 25.11 -0.10 24.87
CA LEU A 797 24.67 1.30 24.82
C LEU A 797 25.54 2.20 25.68
N ASP A 798 25.77 1.84 26.95
CA ASP A 798 26.62 2.59 27.88
C ASP A 798 28.06 2.71 27.35
N GLN A 799 28.46 1.76 26.50
CA GLN A 799 29.76 1.71 25.89
C GLN A 799 29.86 2.48 24.57
N CYS A 800 28.74 2.95 24.01
CA CYS A 800 28.68 3.64 22.71
C CYS A 800 29.42 2.92 21.57
N LEU A 801 29.53 1.58 21.63
CA LEU A 801 30.35 0.81 20.67
C LEU A 801 29.84 0.88 19.23
N TRP A 802 28.59 1.32 19.06
CA TRP A 802 27.93 1.45 17.76
C TRP A 802 28.03 2.88 17.19
N PHE A 803 28.62 3.83 17.92
CA PHE A 803 28.98 5.14 17.37
C PHE A 803 30.27 4.99 16.57
N LYS A 804 30.23 5.35 15.29
CA LYS A 804 31.44 5.48 14.49
C LYS A 804 31.96 6.90 14.59
N ASP A 805 33.23 7.05 14.93
CA ASP A 805 33.90 8.34 14.90
C ASP A 805 34.16 8.74 13.45
N TYR A 806 33.27 9.54 12.88
CA TYR A 806 33.48 10.18 11.57
C TYR A 806 34.50 11.31 11.71
N THR A 807 35.78 10.97 11.93
CA THR A 807 36.85 11.94 12.23
C THR A 807 37.08 12.97 11.12
N GLU A 808 36.64 12.66 9.89
CA GLU A 808 36.60 13.56 8.74
C GLU A 808 35.59 14.72 8.93
N GLU A 809 34.56 14.54 9.76
CA GLU A 809 33.55 15.56 10.03
C GLU A 809 33.95 16.42 11.26
N SER A 810 33.65 17.72 11.21
CA SER A 810 33.96 18.65 12.31
C SER A 810 33.19 18.32 13.59
N ASN A 811 31.97 17.77 13.45
CA ASN A 811 31.00 17.56 14.54
C ASN A 811 30.94 16.11 15.04
N TYR A 812 32.00 15.33 14.85
CA TYR A 812 32.02 13.91 15.25
C TYR A 812 31.77 13.65 16.75
N ARG A 813 31.94 14.66 17.63
CA ARG A 813 31.64 14.58 19.07
C ARG A 813 30.15 14.75 19.40
N GLN A 814 29.40 15.42 18.52
CA GLN A 814 28.00 15.76 18.75
C GLN A 814 27.13 14.55 19.14
N PRO A 815 27.28 13.34 18.54
CA PRO A 815 26.48 12.19 18.95
C PRO A 815 26.65 11.82 20.43
N TYR A 816 27.88 11.90 20.94
CA TYR A 816 28.18 11.63 22.35
C TYR A 816 27.64 12.72 23.26
N GLU A 817 27.74 13.99 22.86
CA GLU A 817 27.21 15.13 23.61
C GLU A 817 25.69 15.09 23.70
N GLN A 818 25.01 14.77 22.59
CA GLN A 818 23.55 14.64 22.56
C GLN A 818 23.10 13.46 23.44
N PHE A 819 23.78 12.31 23.36
CA PHE A 819 23.44 11.15 24.19
C PHE A 819 23.69 11.42 25.68
N ALA A 820 24.81 12.06 26.02
CA ALA A 820 25.07 12.47 27.38
C ALA A 820 24.04 13.48 27.89
N LYS A 821 23.61 14.42 27.04
CA LYS A 821 22.55 15.37 27.37
C LYS A 821 21.25 14.64 27.68
N THR A 822 20.81 13.68 26.87
CA THR A 822 19.57 12.93 27.15
C THR A 822 19.66 12.12 28.45
N LEU A 823 20.79 11.48 28.71
CA LEU A 823 21.05 10.77 29.99
C LEU A 823 21.05 11.70 31.20
N LEU A 824 21.51 12.94 31.07
CA LEU A 824 21.41 13.94 32.14
C LEU A 824 19.96 14.33 32.42
N HIS A 825 19.14 14.47 31.37
CA HIS A 825 17.72 14.80 31.53
C HIS A 825 16.94 13.65 32.18
N SER A 826 17.36 12.40 32.00
CA SER A 826 16.77 11.23 32.69
C SER A 826 17.33 11.00 34.10
N GLY A 827 18.25 11.83 34.60
CA GLY A 827 18.86 11.69 35.93
C GLY A 827 19.98 10.64 36.01
N GLU A 828 20.48 10.16 34.87
CA GLU A 828 21.55 9.16 34.77
C GLU A 828 22.96 9.79 34.62
N ASP A 829 23.29 10.77 35.47
CA ASP A 829 24.53 11.55 35.43
C ASP A 829 25.82 10.71 35.28
N SER A 830 25.90 9.60 35.99
CA SER A 830 27.07 8.71 35.96
C SER A 830 27.25 8.07 34.58
N ARG A 831 26.15 7.70 33.91
CA ARG A 831 26.18 7.18 32.54
C ARG A 831 26.53 8.27 31.55
N ALA A 832 25.91 9.45 31.65
CA ALA A 832 26.20 10.60 30.79
C ALA A 832 27.69 10.96 30.76
N ARG A 833 28.34 10.99 31.93
CA ARG A 833 29.78 11.27 32.03
C ARG A 833 30.63 10.18 31.38
N ARG A 834 30.28 8.90 31.54
CA ARG A 834 30.99 7.80 30.89
C ARG A 834 30.93 7.90 29.38
N VAL A 835 29.79 8.33 28.83
CA VAL A 835 29.60 8.58 27.39
C VAL A 835 30.53 9.71 26.92
N LEU A 836 30.57 10.86 27.63
CA LEU A 836 31.48 11.97 27.28
C LEU A 836 32.96 11.57 27.34
N LEU A 837 33.35 10.75 28.32
CA LEU A 837 34.73 10.30 28.48
C LEU A 837 35.20 9.26 27.43
N ARG A 838 34.27 8.74 26.61
CA ARG A 838 34.54 7.78 25.54
C ARG A 838 34.86 8.42 24.20
N THR A 839 34.60 9.71 24.01
CA THR A 839 34.95 10.40 22.75
C THR A 839 36.44 10.24 22.44
N LYS A 840 36.77 9.81 21.23
CA LYS A 840 38.16 9.66 20.79
C LYS A 840 38.86 11.03 20.73
N THR A 841 39.97 11.14 21.46
CA THR A 841 40.81 12.35 21.52
C THR A 841 41.59 12.51 20.22
N ARG A 842 41.62 13.71 19.65
CA ARG A 842 42.30 14.02 18.37
C ARG A 842 43.81 14.23 18.54
N GLY A 843 44.30 14.49 19.76
CA GLY A 843 45.71 14.79 20.01
C GLY A 843 46.22 14.37 21.39
N VAL A 844 47.55 14.34 21.54
CA VAL A 844 48.25 13.93 22.77
C VAL A 844 47.90 14.84 23.95
N GLY A 845 47.71 16.15 23.73
CA GLY A 845 47.27 17.08 24.77
C GLY A 845 45.88 16.77 25.30
N GLU A 846 44.93 16.46 24.42
CA GLU A 846 43.59 16.03 24.83
C GLU A 846 43.62 14.68 25.55
N LEU A 847 44.50 13.76 25.11
CA LEU A 847 44.70 12.48 25.77
C LEU A 847 45.21 12.68 27.21
N GLY A 848 46.19 13.57 27.41
CA GLY A 848 46.70 13.94 28.73
C GLY A 848 45.63 14.57 29.61
N LEU A 849 44.88 15.55 29.08
CA LEU A 849 43.76 16.17 29.80
C LEU A 849 42.68 15.14 30.18
N MET A 850 42.29 14.29 29.24
CA MET A 850 41.28 13.25 29.47
C MET A 850 41.77 12.18 30.44
N PHE A 851 43.07 11.86 30.46
CA PHE A 851 43.67 10.98 31.46
C PHE A 851 43.55 11.60 32.86
N ILE A 852 43.90 12.88 33.01
CA ILE A 852 43.76 13.62 34.27
C ILE A 852 42.29 13.67 34.71
N LEU A 853 41.37 14.04 33.80
CA LEU A 853 39.93 14.08 34.08
C LEU A 853 39.35 12.70 34.45
N LYS A 854 39.78 11.63 33.77
CA LYS A 854 39.39 10.25 34.10
C LYS A 854 39.86 9.84 35.49
N SER A 855 41.10 10.17 35.86
CA SER A 855 41.65 9.91 37.18
C SER A 855 40.86 10.63 38.27
N PHE A 856 40.57 11.93 38.10
CA PHE A 856 39.76 12.68 39.05
C PHE A 856 38.31 12.20 39.11
N ALA A 857 37.69 11.87 37.96
CA ALA A 857 36.34 11.32 37.94
C ALA A 857 36.25 9.96 38.64
N PHE A 858 37.29 9.13 38.53
CA PHE A 858 37.37 7.83 39.21
C PHE A 858 37.49 7.98 40.74
N LEU A 859 38.32 8.93 41.20
CA LEU A 859 38.53 9.22 42.62
C LEU A 859 37.36 9.97 43.26
N GLY A 860 36.75 10.92 42.53
CA GLY A 860 35.76 11.83 43.07
C GLY A 860 34.30 11.35 43.01
N LEU A 861 34.00 10.24 42.33
CA LEU A 861 32.62 9.77 42.14
C LEU A 861 32.48 8.26 42.38
N PRO A 862 31.49 7.81 43.18
CA PRO A 862 30.45 8.62 43.87
C PRO A 862 31.01 9.42 45.06
N ALA A 863 30.18 10.26 45.70
CA ALA A 863 30.61 11.18 46.78
C ALA A 863 31.42 10.48 47.90
N TYR A 864 31.04 9.24 48.26
CA TYR A 864 31.79 8.46 49.24
C TYR A 864 33.23 8.16 48.80
N ARG A 865 33.51 8.00 47.50
CA ARG A 865 34.88 7.82 46.99
C ARG A 865 35.67 9.11 47.07
N ALA A 866 35.05 10.26 46.83
CA ALA A 866 35.69 11.55 47.08
C ALA A 866 36.08 11.67 48.55
N LEU A 867 35.19 11.30 49.47
CA LEU A 867 35.45 11.30 50.91
C LEU A 867 36.60 10.35 51.29
N VAL A 868 36.57 9.10 50.80
CA VAL A 868 37.65 8.13 51.04
C VAL A 868 38.98 8.62 50.44
N SER A 869 38.96 9.20 49.24
CA SER A 869 40.16 9.76 48.60
C SER A 869 40.70 10.97 49.36
N LEU A 870 39.81 11.84 49.87
CA LEU A 870 40.18 12.96 50.73
C LEU A 870 40.81 12.46 52.02
N PHE A 871 40.20 11.47 52.67
CA PHE A 871 40.73 10.89 53.89
C PHE A 871 42.10 10.23 53.67
N GLY A 872 42.26 9.50 52.55
CA GLY A 872 43.54 8.92 52.15
C GLY A 872 44.61 9.97 51.86
N LEU A 873 44.27 11.04 51.14
CA LEU A 873 45.16 12.16 50.86
C LEU A 873 45.52 12.95 52.13
N TRP A 874 44.59 13.05 53.09
CA TRP A 874 44.82 13.64 54.41
C TRP A 874 45.83 12.82 55.21
N LEU A 875 45.60 11.50 55.36
CA LEU A 875 46.52 10.57 56.04
C LEU A 875 47.92 10.61 55.43
N LEU A 876 48.00 10.59 54.10
CA LEU A 876 49.27 10.68 53.38
C LEU A 876 49.99 11.99 53.69
N GLY A 877 49.26 13.12 53.74
CA GLY A 877 49.82 14.41 54.13
C GLY A 877 50.28 14.44 55.59
N VAL A 878 49.57 13.80 56.52
CA VAL A 878 50.03 13.69 57.92
C VAL A 878 51.37 12.96 57.98
N ILE A 879 51.50 11.83 57.28
CA ILE A 879 52.76 11.04 57.25
C ILE A 879 53.90 11.85 56.64
N ILE A 880 53.67 12.52 55.50
CA ILE A 880 54.70 13.28 54.79
C ILE A 880 55.12 14.52 55.59
N PHE A 881 54.18 15.25 56.18
CA PHE A 881 54.49 16.45 56.96
C PHE A 881 55.12 16.13 58.30
N ASP A 882 54.71 15.06 58.98
CA ASP A 882 55.37 14.58 60.19
C ASP A 882 56.81 14.15 59.90
N TYR A 883 57.04 13.39 58.83
CA TYR A 883 58.39 13.04 58.38
C TYR A 883 59.24 14.27 58.05
N ALA A 884 58.68 15.22 57.29
CA ALA A 884 59.38 16.46 56.92
C ALA A 884 59.69 17.34 58.14
N PHE A 885 58.81 17.38 59.13
CA PHE A 885 59.04 18.08 60.40
C PHE A 885 60.14 17.41 61.22
N ASN A 886 60.05 16.09 61.43
CA ASN A 886 61.03 15.31 62.18
C ASN A 886 62.41 15.28 61.51
N SER A 887 62.47 15.45 60.19
CA SER A 887 63.73 15.57 59.43
C SER A 887 64.26 17.00 59.31
N GLY A 888 63.63 17.97 59.99
CA GLY A 888 64.10 19.37 60.02
C GLY A 888 63.89 20.13 58.71
N GLN A 889 63.03 19.67 57.80
CA GLN A 889 62.79 20.33 56.51
C GLN A 889 61.82 21.52 56.60
N PHE A 890 61.20 21.72 57.75
CA PHE A 890 60.43 22.91 58.06
C PHE A 890 61.25 23.84 58.96
N CYS A 891 61.49 25.06 58.50
CA CYS A 891 61.92 26.14 59.37
C CYS A 891 60.77 26.42 60.33
N ALA A 892 60.99 26.29 61.63
CA ALA A 892 60.03 26.73 62.63
C ALA A 892 60.28 28.22 62.96
N PRO A 893 59.53 29.19 62.39
CA PRO A 893 59.39 30.47 63.02
C PRO A 893 58.37 30.31 64.16
N CYS A 894 58.77 30.66 65.39
CA CYS A 894 57.98 30.67 66.63
C CYS A 894 58.03 29.39 67.48
N SER A 895 58.83 29.48 68.54
CA SER A 895 59.08 28.52 69.61
C SER A 895 57.91 28.26 70.57
N SER A 896 56.65 28.50 70.17
CA SER A 896 55.50 28.39 71.10
C SER A 896 54.23 27.74 70.55
N LEU A 897 54.13 27.46 69.24
CA LEU A 897 53.01 26.67 68.71
C LEU A 897 53.44 25.21 68.52
N GLN A 898 52.75 24.27 69.20
CA GLN A 898 52.95 22.85 68.95
C GLN A 898 52.58 22.54 67.49
N PHE A 899 53.56 22.11 66.70
CA PHE A 899 53.31 21.69 65.33
C PHE A 899 52.40 20.45 65.34
N ASP A 900 51.19 20.58 64.78
CA ASP A 900 50.29 19.44 64.57
C ASP A 900 50.19 19.13 63.07
N ALA A 901 50.90 18.09 62.65
CA ALA A 901 50.88 17.59 61.27
C ALA A 901 49.45 17.25 60.79
N LYS A 902 48.54 16.86 61.70
CA LYS A 902 47.14 16.54 61.37
C LYS A 902 46.39 17.79 60.94
N PHE A 903 46.56 18.87 61.70
CA PHE A 903 45.94 20.15 61.44
C PHE A 903 46.49 20.77 60.15
N LEU A 904 47.82 20.77 59.97
CA LEU A 904 48.45 21.30 58.75
C LEU A 904 48.00 20.54 57.49
N SER A 905 47.90 19.20 57.57
CA SER A 905 47.41 18.40 56.45
C SER A 905 45.94 18.69 56.13
N ALA A 906 45.08 18.80 57.14
CA ALA A 906 43.66 19.11 56.95
C ALA A 906 43.45 20.50 56.34
N GLU A 907 44.16 21.50 56.85
CA GLU A 907 44.05 22.88 56.38
C GLU A 907 44.58 23.04 54.95
N ASN A 908 45.70 22.39 54.61
CA ASN A 908 46.25 22.41 53.26
C ASN A 908 45.29 21.81 52.22
N MET A 909 44.34 20.97 52.61
CA MET A 909 43.35 20.40 51.70
C MET A 909 42.14 21.29 51.45
N LEU A 910 41.95 22.33 52.28
CA LEU A 910 40.86 23.29 52.12
C LEU A 910 41.18 24.28 50.99
N PRO A 911 40.16 24.84 50.32
CA PRO A 911 40.34 25.84 49.28
C PRO A 911 41.25 27.00 49.75
N PRO A 912 42.12 27.56 48.88
CA PRO A 912 43.11 28.59 49.24
C PRO A 912 42.54 29.86 49.89
N LEU A 913 41.22 30.07 49.80
CA LEU A 913 40.52 31.17 50.45
C LEU A 913 40.46 31.01 51.98
N LEU A 914 40.53 29.77 52.49
CA LEU A 914 40.58 29.47 53.92
C LEU A 914 42.03 29.35 54.44
N SER A 915 43.00 28.99 53.58
CA SER A 915 44.40 28.74 53.97
C SER A 915 45.27 29.99 54.15
N ARG A 916 44.69 31.19 54.13
CA ARG A 916 45.43 32.42 54.47
C ARG A 916 45.90 32.44 55.93
N MET A 917 45.29 31.65 56.83
CA MET A 917 45.65 31.65 58.24
C MET A 917 46.98 30.94 58.57
N THR A 918 47.47 30.01 57.74
CA THR A 918 48.72 29.26 58.00
C THR A 918 49.93 29.65 57.19
N ARG A 919 49.78 30.44 56.11
CA ARG A 919 50.95 30.89 55.33
C ARG A 919 51.96 31.71 56.14
N ASP A 920 51.52 32.29 57.25
CA ASP A 920 52.37 33.05 58.16
C ASP A 920 53.06 32.17 59.23
N VAL A 921 52.67 30.90 59.39
CA VAL A 921 53.10 30.05 60.52
C VAL A 921 54.25 29.09 60.17
N CYS A 922 54.39 28.63 58.93
CA CYS A 922 55.46 27.71 58.54
C CYS A 922 55.95 27.99 57.12
N ARG A 923 57.24 28.34 56.96
CA ARG A 923 57.90 28.42 55.65
C ARG A 923 58.69 27.13 55.41
N LEU A 924 58.44 26.47 54.28
CA LEU A 924 59.27 25.35 53.82
C LEU A 924 60.70 25.84 53.60
N GLU A 925 61.70 25.11 54.11
CA GLU A 925 63.09 25.50 53.91
C GLU A 925 63.53 25.40 52.45
N VAL A 926 64.55 26.21 52.10
CA VAL A 926 65.25 26.16 50.80
C VAL A 926 66.02 24.84 50.59
N ASN A 927 66.09 23.96 51.60
CA ASN A 927 66.70 22.62 51.50
C ASN A 927 65.71 21.44 51.62
N ALA A 928 64.40 21.68 51.73
CA ALA A 928 63.42 20.58 51.81
C ALA A 928 63.53 19.64 50.60
N ALA A 929 63.34 18.34 50.83
CA ALA A 929 63.40 17.33 49.78
C ALA A 929 62.39 17.68 48.67
N SER A 930 62.81 17.51 47.41
CA SER A 930 62.00 17.86 46.23
C SER A 930 60.60 17.23 46.26
N GLY A 931 60.48 16.01 46.80
CA GLY A 931 59.19 15.32 46.97
C GLY A 931 58.24 16.02 47.95
N VAL A 932 58.75 16.51 49.09
CA VAL A 932 57.93 17.22 50.10
C VAL A 932 57.41 18.53 49.54
N ARG A 933 58.26 19.28 48.81
CA ARG A 933 57.85 20.50 48.10
C ARG A 933 56.77 20.26 47.08
N PHE A 934 56.98 19.26 46.24
CA PHE A 934 56.03 18.90 45.20
C PHE A 934 54.69 18.49 45.80
N PHE A 935 54.71 17.69 46.88
CA PHE A 935 53.51 17.29 47.59
C PHE A 935 52.82 18.48 48.26
N TYR A 936 53.56 19.36 48.94
CA TYR A 936 53.03 20.59 49.55
C TYR A 936 52.32 21.50 48.53
N LEU A 937 52.83 21.56 47.29
CA LEU A 937 52.20 22.34 46.22
C LEU A 937 50.97 21.65 45.60
N ILE A 938 50.99 20.32 45.46
CA ILE A 938 49.94 19.58 44.75
C ILE A 938 48.79 19.14 45.66
N GLN A 939 49.06 18.84 46.93
CA GLN A 939 48.05 18.40 47.88
C GLN A 939 46.87 19.39 47.99
N PRO A 940 47.08 20.72 48.05
CA PRO A 940 45.97 21.68 48.06
C PRO A 940 45.14 21.67 46.78
N LEU A 941 45.80 21.52 45.62
CA LEU A 941 45.13 21.46 44.33
C LEU A 941 44.22 20.22 44.24
N ILE A 942 44.76 19.04 44.56
CA ILE A 942 44.00 17.78 44.55
C ILE A 942 42.92 17.80 45.64
N GLY A 943 43.24 18.28 46.85
CA GLY A 943 42.32 18.41 47.98
C GLY A 943 41.14 19.32 47.67
N THR A 944 41.39 20.46 47.03
CA THR A 944 40.34 21.40 46.59
C THR A 944 39.42 20.75 45.56
N ILE A 945 39.98 20.06 44.55
CA ILE A 945 39.19 19.37 43.51
C ILE A 945 38.31 18.30 44.15
N LEU A 946 38.88 17.43 44.99
CA LEU A 946 38.14 16.35 45.64
C LEU A 946 37.08 16.88 46.63
N SER A 947 37.38 17.93 47.38
CA SER A 947 36.43 18.60 48.29
C SER A 947 35.26 19.19 47.52
N THR A 948 35.54 19.85 46.40
CA THR A 948 34.50 20.38 45.50
C THR A 948 33.62 19.26 44.93
N MET A 949 34.24 18.15 44.50
CA MET A 949 33.51 16.98 44.01
C MET A 949 32.65 16.33 45.10
N PHE A 950 33.14 16.26 46.35
CA PHE A 950 32.38 15.76 47.49
C PHE A 950 31.18 16.65 47.81
N LEU A 951 31.36 17.96 47.91
CA LEU A 951 30.28 18.92 48.16
C LEU A 951 29.23 18.93 47.05
N LEU A 952 29.66 18.88 45.78
CA LEU A 952 28.74 18.71 44.64
C LEU A 952 28.00 17.37 44.72
N GLY A 953 28.67 16.31 45.19
CA GLY A 953 28.07 15.00 45.44
C GLY A 953 26.98 15.05 46.51
N ILE A 954 27.26 15.68 47.65
CA ILE A 954 26.29 15.89 48.74
C ILE A 954 25.13 16.74 48.26
N GLY A 955 25.38 17.90 47.63
CA GLY A 955 24.33 18.79 47.15
C GLY A 955 23.38 18.10 46.17
N ARG A 956 23.87 17.11 45.41
CA ARG A 956 23.01 16.27 44.53
C ARG A 956 22.20 15.23 45.30
N ILE A 957 22.77 14.63 46.35
CA ILE A 957 22.02 13.71 47.22
C ILE A 957 20.87 14.49 47.87
N ILE A 958 21.17 15.68 48.42
CA ILE A 958 20.19 16.57 49.06
C ILE A 958 19.11 17.03 48.07
N ARG A 959 19.45 17.30 46.80
CA ARG A 959 18.45 17.71 45.79
C ARG A 959 17.55 16.55 45.32
N ARG A 960 18.00 15.30 45.47
CA ARG A 960 17.26 14.10 45.07
C ARG A 960 16.37 13.54 46.18
N SER A 961 16.78 13.69 47.44
CA SER A 961 15.96 13.47 48.63
C SER A 961 14.92 14.57 48.78
#